data_AF-A0A657BB32-F1
#
_entry.id   AF-A0A657BB32-F1
#
_cell.length_a   1.000
_cell.length_b   1.000
_cell.length_c   1.000
_cell.angle_alpha   90.00
_cell.angle_beta   90.00
_cell.angle_gamma   90.00
#
_symmetry.space_group_name_H-M   'P 1'
#
loop_
_entity.id
_entity.type
_entity.pdbx_description
1 polymer ?
#
loop_
_entity_poly.entity_id
_entity_poly.type
_entity_poly.pdbx_seq_one_letter_code
_entity_poly.pdbx_strand_id
1 'polypeptide(L)'
;MAMVMLFALITFHVHAEPTIDLSPEEEAWLAANPVIKVGNDLAWPPFDFYENGMARGYSMDLLRELADMLGIELAFIQDESWDALTTKFENKELDVLTAYEITPEHKKHALFSQPYLNTLRSIIIREGTEFLNNYRDLYGKKVAVVRGYDYEEIISRDHPQVELVLVDTPIEALKKVSFGEADAFLENSAVAAYLINIHGFPNLEFAGNPDFPGMEVGEPIRIAVRNDWPELNAMFRKALRALPEQSRIHLRQKWLQVSDRSKNIKLALTEQERAWLQSKETIKVAVDASWAPIEYEDQFGRFQGISSDYWKLLEEQLGVQFEYETFIPWSEGLEAFKRKEIDIMSSFARTSSRENFTIFTDPFISMPISIFTRSDNPYVGKLENLKGRKVSVLSGSAAEEYLSESYPDLFLIGVESVSQGLEVLADKKSDALVGNLGIINYYINKHNISDIRMSGNTDFNYDLTLGIRHDWPELALIMQKAMNSISEEQRDEVFNRWMSVKFEHQVNYNTIIWIALIALAIICFVVCWNRVLERQIRERTSELQHQAHNDSLTNLPNRLRCLEYLDELRAQAQEENSRFAVMFIDLDDFKSINDSMGHEAGDALLIDAAIRLKSVLHSDDFVGRLGGDEFVVFVKEKGREGNFSRVADKILLEFKNSFNIENRRLKVSASIGISIYPDNGQTSSVLLSNADAAMYHSKDMGRSIYSFFTADMNQEVETRRQYTEQLHRALQLGEIECYYQPKLSLPDLDITGFEVLVRWNNPELGQVSPRDFIPIAESTGLILPIGQFVYEQALTKLSELQAMFKRDFTMAINLSPLQFRDSELVEWIRTGAQTCKIDFKNIELEITEGVLLNEYDYVVTALNELTALGLKISLDDFGTGYSSMSYLRKYPFGSLKIDQEFIRDMTEDNDDRTLVKTTIDLAHELGMEVVAEGVELEEQSTMLAAMRCDTVQGYLFSRPVPFDQLVAYLKEHKTLGSD
;
A
#
# COMPACT_ATOMS: atom_id res chain seq x y z
N MET A 1 -31.23 -18.95 13.73
CA MET A 1 -31.11 -20.30 13.14
C MET A 1 -32.24 -20.64 12.18
N ALA A 2 -33.53 -20.46 12.53
CA ALA A 2 -34.65 -20.68 11.59
C ALA A 2 -34.72 -19.66 10.42
N MET A 3 -34.16 -18.46 10.60
CA MET A 3 -34.10 -17.42 9.55
C MET A 3 -32.93 -17.61 8.57
N VAL A 4 -31.91 -18.40 8.95
CA VAL A 4 -30.78 -18.76 8.07
C VAL A 4 -31.21 -19.83 7.05
N MET A 5 -32.12 -20.73 7.44
CA MET A 5 -32.74 -21.69 6.50
C MET A 5 -33.75 -21.04 5.54
N LEU A 6 -34.37 -19.91 5.90
CA LEU A 6 -35.33 -19.23 5.03
C LEU A 6 -34.62 -18.36 3.98
N PHE A 7 -33.44 -17.81 4.29
CA PHE A 7 -32.59 -17.11 3.31
C PHE A 7 -31.96 -18.06 2.28
N ALA A 8 -31.68 -19.30 2.67
CA ALA A 8 -31.20 -20.33 1.73
C ALA A 8 -32.26 -20.77 0.69
N LEU A 9 -33.52 -20.41 0.86
CA LEU A 9 -34.63 -20.80 -0.03
C LEU A 9 -35.12 -19.67 -0.96
N ILE A 10 -34.58 -18.44 -0.86
CA ILE A 10 -35.05 -17.29 -1.65
C ILE A 10 -33.95 -16.65 -2.52
N THR A 11 -32.69 -17.06 -2.42
CA THR A 11 -31.60 -16.66 -3.33
C THR A 11 -31.11 -17.79 -4.24
N PHE A 12 -32.04 -18.59 -4.78
CA PHE A 12 -31.81 -19.31 -6.03
C PHE A 12 -32.57 -18.59 -7.16
N HIS A 13 -32.02 -17.46 -7.59
CA HIS A 13 -32.05 -17.09 -9.01
C HIS A 13 -30.63 -17.24 -9.52
N VAL A 14 -30.34 -18.51 -9.82
CA VAL A 14 -29.37 -19.01 -10.78
C VAL A 14 -28.92 -17.91 -11.76
N HIS A 15 -27.82 -17.22 -11.45
CA HIS A 15 -26.78 -17.16 -12.47
C HIS A 15 -26.25 -18.57 -12.50
N ALA A 16 -26.64 -19.32 -13.53
CA ALA A 16 -25.95 -20.56 -13.81
C ALA A 16 -24.53 -20.10 -14.10
N GLU A 17 -23.60 -20.36 -13.17
CA GLU A 17 -22.20 -20.48 -13.56
C GLU A 17 -22.19 -21.37 -14.79
N PRO A 18 -21.47 -21.00 -15.87
CA PRO A 18 -21.44 -21.83 -17.06
C PRO A 18 -20.93 -23.21 -16.65
N THR A 19 -21.85 -24.17 -16.51
CA THR A 19 -21.52 -25.52 -16.11
C THR A 19 -20.77 -26.15 -17.28
N ILE A 20 -19.46 -26.25 -17.13
CA ILE A 20 -18.63 -27.00 -18.06
C ILE A 20 -19.00 -28.47 -17.88
N ASP A 21 -19.59 -29.06 -18.92
CA ASP A 21 -19.95 -30.48 -18.94
C ASP A 21 -18.67 -31.33 -19.08
N LEU A 22 -18.17 -31.81 -17.95
CA LEU A 22 -16.99 -32.67 -17.87
C LEU A 22 -17.39 -34.13 -18.02
N SER A 23 -16.59 -34.90 -18.75
CA SER A 23 -16.78 -36.34 -18.81
C SER A 23 -16.36 -36.99 -17.48
N PRO A 24 -16.87 -38.18 -17.13
CA PRO A 24 -16.41 -38.90 -15.93
C PRO A 24 -14.90 -39.18 -15.93
N GLU A 25 -14.28 -39.29 -17.11
CA GLU A 25 -12.83 -39.46 -17.25
C GLU A 25 -12.08 -38.17 -16.92
N GLU A 26 -12.59 -37.01 -17.36
CA GLU A 26 -12.05 -35.68 -17.04
C GLU A 26 -12.18 -35.37 -15.54
N GLU A 27 -13.33 -35.69 -14.92
CA GLU A 27 -13.53 -35.52 -13.47
C GLU A 27 -12.56 -36.38 -12.64
N ALA A 28 -12.37 -37.64 -13.03
CA ALA A 28 -11.42 -38.54 -12.37
C ALA A 28 -9.97 -38.06 -12.55
N TRP A 29 -9.64 -37.51 -13.72
CA TRP A 29 -8.33 -36.94 -14.01
C TRP A 29 -8.05 -35.70 -13.17
N LEU A 30 -9.03 -34.79 -13.01
CA LEU A 30 -8.92 -33.60 -12.16
C LEU A 30 -8.66 -33.97 -10.70
N ALA A 31 -9.39 -34.95 -10.18
CA ALA A 31 -9.18 -35.44 -8.82
C ALA A 31 -7.77 -36.00 -8.59
N ALA A 32 -7.12 -36.53 -9.63
CA ALA A 32 -5.76 -37.06 -9.57
C ALA A 32 -4.67 -36.00 -9.78
N ASN A 33 -4.99 -34.88 -10.45
CA ASN A 33 -4.03 -33.83 -10.82
C ASN A 33 -4.54 -32.43 -10.43
N PRO A 34 -4.62 -32.11 -9.12
CA PRO A 34 -5.23 -30.87 -8.64
C PRO A 34 -4.39 -29.61 -8.90
N VAL A 35 -3.08 -29.76 -9.11
CA VAL A 35 -2.14 -28.65 -9.32
C VAL A 35 -1.50 -28.77 -10.70
N ILE A 36 -1.64 -27.73 -11.52
CA ILE A 36 -1.10 -27.66 -12.88
C ILE A 36 0.08 -26.69 -12.91
N LYS A 37 1.23 -27.14 -13.40
CA LYS A 37 2.43 -26.29 -13.51
C LYS A 37 2.42 -25.49 -14.81
N VAL A 38 2.37 -24.17 -14.68
CA VAL A 38 2.32 -23.24 -15.80
C VAL A 38 3.66 -22.53 -15.92
N GLY A 39 4.33 -22.61 -17.07
CA GLY A 39 5.49 -21.77 -17.34
C GLY A 39 5.08 -20.31 -17.60
N ASN A 40 5.86 -19.37 -17.08
CA ASN A 40 5.63 -17.92 -17.19
C ASN A 40 6.90 -17.25 -17.70
N ASP A 41 6.81 -16.56 -18.85
CA ASP A 41 7.90 -15.76 -19.40
C ASP A 41 8.15 -14.53 -18.48
N LEU A 42 9.40 -14.06 -18.42
CA LEU A 42 9.80 -12.89 -17.64
C LEU A 42 9.53 -11.58 -18.37
N ALA A 43 9.53 -11.59 -19.71
CA ALA A 43 9.75 -10.38 -20.49
C ALA A 43 8.80 -10.22 -21.69
N TRP A 44 7.62 -10.84 -21.66
CA TRP A 44 6.63 -10.74 -22.75
C TRP A 44 5.31 -10.04 -22.37
N PRO A 45 5.37 -8.82 -21.80
CA PRO A 45 4.16 -8.07 -21.47
C PRO A 45 3.48 -7.53 -22.76
N PRO A 46 2.15 -7.37 -22.79
CA PRO A 46 1.21 -7.50 -21.67
C PRO A 46 0.65 -8.91 -21.49
N PHE A 47 1.18 -9.93 -22.16
CA PHE A 47 0.60 -11.28 -22.19
C PHE A 47 1.10 -12.18 -21.07
N ASP A 48 2.43 -12.27 -20.94
CA ASP A 48 3.10 -13.21 -20.06
C ASP A 48 4.40 -12.56 -19.53
N PHE A 49 4.37 -12.08 -18.29
CA PHE A 49 5.52 -11.43 -17.67
C PHE A 49 5.51 -11.60 -16.15
N TYR A 50 6.64 -11.32 -15.50
CA TYR A 50 6.78 -11.44 -14.06
C TYR A 50 7.02 -10.08 -13.42
N GLU A 51 6.19 -9.71 -12.44
CA GLU A 51 6.28 -8.41 -11.79
C GLU A 51 5.91 -8.54 -10.31
N ASN A 52 6.73 -7.95 -9.43
CA ASN A 52 6.53 -7.93 -7.97
C ASN A 52 6.35 -9.33 -7.34
N GLY A 53 7.09 -10.33 -7.83
CA GLY A 53 7.02 -11.70 -7.29
C GLY A 53 5.81 -12.51 -7.77
N MET A 54 5.10 -12.06 -8.80
CA MET A 54 3.90 -12.73 -9.33
C MET A 54 3.88 -12.77 -10.86
N ALA A 55 3.42 -13.90 -11.42
CA ALA A 55 3.10 -14.04 -12.84
C ALA A 55 1.91 -13.13 -13.20
N ARG A 56 2.05 -12.30 -14.22
CA ARG A 56 1.05 -11.32 -14.65
C ARG A 56 0.90 -11.30 -16.17
N GLY A 57 -0.19 -10.70 -16.61
CA GLY A 57 -0.51 -10.50 -18.02
C GLY A 57 -1.82 -11.17 -18.43
N TYR A 58 -2.25 -10.84 -19.64
CA TYR A 58 -3.51 -11.32 -20.23
C TYR A 58 -3.61 -12.85 -20.18
N SER A 59 -2.54 -13.54 -20.58
CA SER A 59 -2.51 -15.01 -20.64
C SER A 59 -2.58 -15.62 -19.24
N MET A 60 -1.91 -15.00 -18.26
CA MET A 60 -1.90 -15.46 -16.87
C MET A 60 -3.26 -15.28 -16.19
N ASP A 61 -3.91 -14.13 -16.41
CA ASP A 61 -5.24 -13.88 -15.86
C ASP A 61 -6.31 -14.73 -16.54
N LEU A 62 -6.22 -14.94 -17.86
CA LEU A 62 -7.09 -15.87 -18.57
C LEU A 62 -6.96 -17.28 -17.99
N LEU A 63 -5.74 -17.77 -17.79
CA LEU A 63 -5.52 -19.11 -17.22
C LEU A 63 -6.13 -19.24 -15.82
N ARG A 64 -6.07 -18.19 -14.98
CA ARG A 64 -6.73 -18.18 -13.66
C ARG A 64 -8.24 -18.27 -13.78
N GLU A 65 -8.86 -17.51 -14.68
CA GLU A 65 -10.32 -17.61 -14.89
C GLU A 65 -10.73 -19.00 -15.38
N LEU A 66 -9.96 -19.60 -16.29
CA LEU A 66 -10.21 -20.97 -16.74
C LEU A 66 -10.00 -21.98 -15.61
N ALA A 67 -9.00 -21.75 -14.76
CA ALA A 67 -8.72 -22.59 -13.61
C ALA A 67 -9.84 -22.54 -12.57
N ASP A 68 -10.39 -21.36 -12.29
CA ASP A 68 -11.55 -21.17 -11.41
C ASP A 68 -12.79 -21.89 -11.96
N MET A 69 -13.02 -21.81 -13.28
CA MET A 69 -14.14 -22.52 -13.94
C MET A 69 -13.99 -24.05 -13.89
N LEU A 70 -12.76 -24.55 -13.85
CA LEU A 70 -12.45 -25.98 -13.82
C LEU A 70 -12.19 -26.52 -12.40
N GLY A 71 -12.06 -25.65 -11.40
CA GLY A 71 -11.73 -26.02 -10.02
C GLY A 71 -10.30 -26.54 -9.85
N ILE A 72 -9.34 -26.05 -10.63
CA ILE A 72 -7.92 -26.46 -10.57
C ILE A 72 -7.03 -25.37 -9.97
N GLU A 73 -5.95 -25.76 -9.31
CA GLU A 73 -4.93 -24.85 -8.80
C GLU A 73 -3.77 -24.69 -9.80
N LEU A 74 -3.30 -23.47 -10.02
CA LEU A 74 -2.17 -23.19 -10.92
C LEU A 74 -0.91 -22.86 -10.12
N ALA A 75 0.17 -23.59 -10.40
CA ALA A 75 1.51 -23.29 -9.91
C ALA A 75 2.34 -22.67 -11.03
N PHE A 76 2.58 -21.36 -10.96
CA PHE A 76 3.40 -20.65 -11.93
C PHE A 76 4.89 -20.90 -11.65
N ILE A 77 5.61 -21.42 -12.65
CA ILE A 77 7.03 -21.74 -12.58
C ILE A 77 7.81 -20.77 -13.45
N GLN A 78 8.82 -20.17 -12.84
CA GLN A 78 9.72 -19.19 -13.45
C GLN A 78 11.05 -19.85 -13.85
N ASP A 79 11.68 -19.35 -14.90
CA ASP A 79 13.05 -19.71 -15.28
C ASP A 79 13.84 -18.52 -15.86
N GLU A 80 15.14 -18.72 -16.11
CA GLU A 80 16.08 -17.68 -16.55
C GLU A 80 15.85 -17.20 -18.00
N SER A 81 15.19 -17.99 -18.85
CA SER A 81 14.89 -17.64 -20.25
C SER A 81 13.71 -18.43 -20.84
N TRP A 82 13.16 -17.93 -21.96
CA TRP A 82 12.15 -18.64 -22.74
C TRP A 82 12.63 -20.04 -23.20
N ASP A 83 13.88 -20.14 -23.66
CA ASP A 83 14.52 -21.40 -24.07
C ASP A 83 14.60 -22.44 -22.93
N ALA A 84 14.81 -21.97 -21.69
CA ALA A 84 14.78 -22.83 -20.51
C ALA A 84 13.37 -23.35 -20.21
N LEU A 85 12.34 -22.49 -20.36
CA LEU A 85 10.94 -22.87 -20.18
C LEU A 85 10.48 -23.88 -21.23
N THR A 86 10.80 -23.68 -22.51
CA THR A 86 10.46 -24.63 -23.58
C THR A 86 11.15 -25.97 -23.35
N THR A 87 12.44 -25.97 -22.97
CA THR A 87 13.18 -27.19 -22.62
C THR A 87 12.52 -27.95 -21.45
N LYS A 88 12.13 -27.25 -20.39
CA LYS A 88 11.41 -27.87 -19.25
C LYS A 88 10.05 -28.43 -19.66
N PHE A 89 9.32 -27.74 -20.52
CA PHE A 89 8.05 -28.22 -21.04
C PHE A 89 8.21 -29.47 -21.91
N GLU A 90 9.21 -29.50 -22.80
CA GLU A 90 9.54 -30.67 -23.62
C GLU A 90 9.97 -31.89 -22.78
N ASN A 91 10.66 -31.64 -21.66
CA ASN A 91 11.02 -32.64 -20.66
C ASN A 91 9.89 -33.00 -19.68
N LYS A 92 8.70 -32.40 -19.85
CA LYS A 92 7.51 -32.62 -19.01
C LYS A 92 7.68 -32.20 -17.54
N GLU A 93 8.55 -31.25 -17.28
CA GLU A 93 8.68 -30.59 -15.97
C GLU A 93 7.63 -29.47 -15.79
N LEU A 94 7.11 -28.94 -16.92
CA LEU A 94 5.97 -28.02 -17.01
C LEU A 94 4.80 -28.70 -17.72
N ASP A 95 3.58 -28.34 -17.32
CA ASP A 95 2.35 -28.92 -17.87
C ASP A 95 1.70 -28.03 -18.92
N VAL A 96 1.83 -26.72 -18.76
CA VAL A 96 1.21 -25.70 -19.62
C VAL A 96 2.22 -24.60 -19.97
N LEU A 97 2.23 -24.18 -21.23
CA LEU A 97 2.84 -22.94 -21.69
C LEU A 97 1.80 -22.07 -22.40
N THR A 98 2.02 -20.76 -22.35
CA THR A 98 1.34 -19.80 -23.22
C THR A 98 2.34 -19.26 -24.24
N ALA A 99 1.88 -18.76 -25.39
CA ALA A 99 2.78 -18.26 -26.46
C ALA A 99 3.74 -19.30 -27.08
N TYR A 100 3.50 -20.60 -26.84
CA TYR A 100 4.24 -21.67 -27.52
C TYR A 100 3.68 -21.84 -28.94
N GLU A 101 4.48 -21.51 -29.96
CA GLU A 101 4.02 -21.48 -31.35
C GLU A 101 3.79 -22.87 -31.96
N ILE A 102 2.94 -22.94 -32.99
CA ILE A 102 2.66 -24.19 -33.69
C ILE A 102 3.71 -24.42 -34.79
N THR A 103 4.74 -25.19 -34.47
CA THR A 103 5.70 -25.73 -35.46
C THR A 103 5.54 -27.26 -35.59
N PRO A 104 6.03 -27.88 -36.69
CA PRO A 104 6.08 -29.34 -36.80
C PRO A 104 6.83 -30.01 -35.64
N GLU A 105 7.81 -29.33 -35.04
CA GLU A 105 8.56 -29.83 -33.88
C GLU A 105 7.73 -29.72 -32.60
N HIS A 106 7.17 -28.55 -32.31
CA HIS A 106 6.39 -28.30 -31.10
C HIS A 106 5.15 -29.21 -31.02
N LYS A 107 4.52 -29.54 -32.15
CA LYS A 107 3.41 -30.52 -32.21
C LYS A 107 3.78 -31.92 -31.71
N LYS A 108 5.07 -32.27 -31.67
CA LYS A 108 5.51 -33.54 -31.09
C LYS A 108 5.43 -33.53 -29.57
N HIS A 109 5.51 -32.37 -28.93
CA HIS A 109 5.57 -32.21 -27.46
C HIS A 109 4.31 -31.57 -26.86
N ALA A 110 3.49 -30.88 -27.67
CA ALA A 110 2.31 -30.14 -27.21
C ALA A 110 1.01 -30.51 -27.95
N LEU A 111 -0.10 -30.40 -27.23
CA LEU A 111 -1.46 -30.24 -27.74
C LEU A 111 -1.86 -28.78 -27.57
N PHE A 112 -2.51 -28.23 -28.60
CA PHE A 112 -2.89 -26.81 -28.62
C PHE A 112 -4.41 -26.62 -28.53
N SER A 113 -4.80 -25.57 -27.80
CA SER A 113 -6.20 -25.09 -27.78
C SER A 113 -6.58 -24.34 -29.07
N GLN A 114 -7.86 -23.98 -29.22
CA GLN A 114 -8.21 -22.88 -30.12
C GLN A 114 -7.54 -21.58 -29.65
N PRO A 115 -7.25 -20.62 -30.55
CA PRO A 115 -6.71 -19.33 -30.14
C PRO A 115 -7.70 -18.60 -29.25
N TYR A 116 -7.20 -18.04 -28.16
CA TYR A 116 -8.00 -17.20 -27.26
C TYR A 116 -7.78 -15.71 -27.54
N LEU A 117 -6.71 -15.37 -28.27
CA LEU A 117 -6.41 -14.04 -28.74
C LEU A 117 -5.69 -14.14 -30.08
N ASN A 118 -6.01 -13.24 -31.00
CA ASN A 118 -5.28 -13.11 -32.25
C ASN A 118 -4.61 -11.73 -32.28
N THR A 119 -3.29 -11.71 -32.34
CA THR A 119 -2.50 -10.48 -32.34
C THR A 119 -1.83 -10.26 -33.70
N LEU A 120 -1.08 -9.18 -33.84
CA LEU A 120 -0.41 -8.80 -35.08
C LEU A 120 1.09 -8.76 -34.87
N ARG A 121 1.84 -9.29 -35.83
CA ARG A 121 3.29 -9.13 -35.93
C ARG A 121 3.63 -7.82 -36.61
N SER A 122 4.70 -7.16 -36.17
CA SER A 122 5.18 -5.94 -36.79
C SER A 122 6.70 -5.94 -36.91
N ILE A 123 7.17 -5.21 -37.92
CA ILE A 123 8.54 -4.74 -38.02
C ILE A 123 8.60 -3.41 -37.26
N ILE A 124 9.50 -3.29 -36.29
CA ILE A 124 9.78 -2.07 -35.54
C ILE A 124 11.09 -1.51 -36.04
N ILE A 125 11.06 -0.25 -36.45
CA ILE A 125 12.21 0.46 -37.01
C ILE A 125 12.41 1.79 -36.29
N ARG A 126 13.57 2.42 -36.51
CA ARG A 126 13.84 3.78 -36.04
C ARG A 126 13.22 4.80 -37.00
N GLU A 127 12.61 5.84 -36.46
CA GLU A 127 12.00 6.91 -37.24
C GLU A 127 12.99 7.50 -38.25
N GLY A 128 12.55 7.63 -39.50
CA GLY A 128 13.38 8.13 -40.60
C GLY A 128 14.32 7.11 -41.24
N THR A 129 14.19 5.83 -40.89
CA THR A 129 14.79 4.72 -41.67
C THR A 129 13.97 4.44 -42.93
N GLU A 130 14.60 3.75 -43.90
CA GLU A 130 13.93 3.33 -45.13
C GLU A 130 12.74 2.43 -44.79
N PHE A 131 11.58 2.69 -45.40
CA PHE A 131 10.34 1.99 -45.08
C PHE A 131 10.45 0.48 -45.37
N LEU A 132 10.32 -0.35 -44.34
CA LEU A 132 10.38 -1.81 -44.44
C LEU A 132 8.95 -2.37 -44.30
N ASN A 133 8.43 -2.97 -45.36
CA ASN A 133 7.02 -3.39 -45.41
C ASN A 133 6.82 -4.88 -45.23
N ASN A 134 7.78 -5.71 -45.65
CA ASN A 134 7.68 -7.17 -45.67
C ASN A 134 9.05 -7.85 -45.47
N TYR A 135 9.08 -9.17 -45.30
CA TYR A 135 10.31 -9.93 -45.03
C TYR A 135 11.42 -9.74 -46.08
N ARG A 136 11.08 -9.48 -47.36
CA ARG A 136 12.09 -9.30 -48.42
C ARG A 136 12.86 -7.99 -48.24
N ASP A 137 12.23 -6.99 -47.64
CA ASP A 137 12.86 -5.69 -47.37
C ASP A 137 13.92 -5.79 -46.26
N LEU A 138 13.89 -6.88 -45.48
CA LEU A 138 14.86 -7.19 -44.43
C LEU A 138 16.16 -7.81 -44.98
N TYR A 139 16.23 -8.16 -46.26
CA TYR A 139 17.42 -8.78 -46.83
C TYR A 139 18.60 -7.81 -46.84
N GLY A 140 19.72 -8.27 -46.27
CA GLY A 140 20.92 -7.46 -46.07
C GLY A 140 20.84 -6.45 -44.92
N LYS A 141 19.77 -6.49 -44.11
CA LYS A 141 19.60 -5.67 -42.89
C LYS A 141 19.95 -6.47 -41.65
N LYS A 142 20.36 -5.76 -40.59
CA LYS A 142 20.56 -6.32 -39.25
C LYS A 142 19.22 -6.35 -38.51
N VAL A 143 18.72 -7.54 -38.22
CA VAL A 143 17.41 -7.72 -37.59
C VAL A 143 17.59 -8.34 -36.21
N ALA A 144 17.18 -7.59 -35.19
CA ALA A 144 17.15 -8.07 -33.82
C ALA A 144 16.03 -9.10 -33.64
N VAL A 145 16.35 -10.23 -33.00
CA VAL A 145 15.41 -11.32 -32.72
C VAL A 145 15.73 -11.89 -31.34
N VAL A 146 14.68 -12.22 -30.57
CA VAL A 146 14.83 -12.85 -29.25
C VAL A 146 15.18 -14.33 -29.43
N ARG A 147 16.15 -14.81 -28.66
CA ARG A 147 16.60 -16.20 -28.72
C ARG A 147 15.46 -17.18 -28.41
N GLY A 148 15.32 -18.22 -29.22
CA GLY A 148 14.32 -19.27 -29.08
C GLY A 148 12.92 -18.88 -29.58
N TYR A 149 12.74 -17.69 -30.15
CA TYR A 149 11.49 -17.31 -30.83
C TYR A 149 11.47 -17.88 -32.26
N ASP A 150 10.28 -18.01 -32.84
CA ASP A 150 10.02 -18.58 -34.17
C ASP A 150 10.84 -17.91 -35.30
N TYR A 151 11.06 -16.60 -35.19
CA TYR A 151 11.87 -15.84 -36.13
C TYR A 151 13.32 -16.35 -36.22
N GLU A 152 13.92 -16.82 -35.12
CA GLU A 152 15.30 -17.34 -35.15
C GLU A 152 15.38 -18.59 -36.03
N GLU A 153 14.43 -19.52 -35.86
CA GLU A 153 14.38 -20.76 -36.65
C GLU A 153 14.09 -20.47 -38.12
N ILE A 154 13.05 -19.68 -38.40
CA ILE A 154 12.57 -19.43 -39.76
C ILE A 154 13.60 -18.64 -40.57
N ILE A 155 14.20 -17.61 -39.98
CA ILE A 155 15.20 -16.80 -40.67
C ILE A 155 16.49 -17.60 -40.90
N SER A 156 16.95 -18.35 -39.89
CA SER A 156 18.17 -19.16 -40.02
C SER A 156 18.03 -20.28 -41.07
N ARG A 157 16.84 -20.88 -41.18
CA ARG A 157 16.57 -22.00 -42.10
C ARG A 157 16.30 -21.53 -43.53
N ASP A 158 15.39 -20.56 -43.70
CA ASP A 158 14.78 -20.26 -44.99
C ASP A 158 15.22 -18.89 -45.57
N HIS A 159 15.73 -17.98 -44.74
CA HIS A 159 16.06 -16.60 -45.12
C HIS A 159 17.44 -16.12 -44.63
N PRO A 160 18.55 -16.84 -44.92
CA PRO A 160 19.89 -16.51 -44.42
C PRO A 160 20.45 -15.18 -44.95
N GLN A 161 19.74 -14.50 -45.86
CA GLN A 161 20.06 -13.16 -46.34
C GLN A 161 19.79 -12.07 -45.31
N VAL A 162 19.04 -12.36 -44.25
CA VAL A 162 18.82 -11.44 -43.12
C VAL A 162 19.94 -11.64 -42.09
N GLU A 163 20.61 -10.58 -41.66
CA GLU A 163 21.66 -10.66 -40.64
C GLU A 163 21.03 -10.66 -39.24
N LEU A 164 20.99 -11.82 -38.57
CA LEU A 164 20.40 -11.96 -37.24
C LEU A 164 21.27 -11.34 -36.13
N VAL A 165 20.64 -10.53 -35.29
CA VAL A 165 21.21 -10.02 -34.04
C VAL A 165 20.42 -10.62 -32.87
N LEU A 166 20.92 -11.74 -32.33
CA LEU A 166 20.25 -12.45 -31.25
C LEU A 166 20.38 -11.68 -29.93
N VAL A 167 19.26 -11.53 -29.22
CA VAL A 167 19.17 -10.93 -27.88
C VAL A 167 18.43 -11.84 -26.92
N ASP A 168 18.52 -11.57 -25.62
CA ASP A 168 17.88 -12.41 -24.62
C ASP A 168 16.47 -11.91 -24.23
N THR A 169 16.14 -10.64 -24.52
CA THR A 169 14.81 -10.06 -24.19
C THR A 169 14.31 -9.08 -25.26
N PRO A 170 12.98 -8.91 -25.42
CA PRO A 170 12.40 -7.93 -26.34
C PRO A 170 12.87 -6.48 -26.08
N ILE A 171 13.08 -6.11 -24.82
CA ILE A 171 13.57 -4.77 -24.45
C ILE A 171 15.01 -4.52 -24.92
N GLU A 172 15.85 -5.57 -24.96
CA GLU A 172 17.20 -5.46 -25.50
C GLU A 172 17.17 -5.24 -27.02
N ALA A 173 16.29 -5.94 -27.74
CA ALA A 173 16.11 -5.73 -29.18
C ALA A 173 15.67 -4.29 -29.49
N LEU A 174 14.67 -3.75 -28.75
CA LEU A 174 14.22 -2.37 -28.91
C LEU A 174 15.35 -1.36 -28.68
N LYS A 175 16.20 -1.58 -27.66
CA LYS A 175 17.39 -0.74 -27.42
C LYS A 175 18.34 -0.77 -28.62
N LYS A 176 18.64 -1.95 -29.15
CA LYS A 176 19.53 -2.10 -30.31
C LYS A 176 19.01 -1.37 -31.54
N VAL A 177 17.72 -1.44 -31.84
CA VAL A 177 17.12 -0.68 -32.95
C VAL A 177 17.15 0.83 -32.67
N SER A 178 16.79 1.23 -31.45
CA SER A 178 16.76 2.65 -31.05
C SER A 178 18.15 3.31 -31.13
N PHE A 179 19.21 2.60 -30.71
CA PHE A 179 20.60 3.08 -30.78
C PHE A 179 21.26 2.86 -32.15
N GLY A 180 20.58 2.23 -33.10
CA GLY A 180 21.09 1.97 -34.45
C GLY A 180 22.12 0.85 -34.55
N GLU A 181 22.16 -0.05 -33.55
CA GLU A 181 22.94 -1.29 -33.60
C GLU A 181 22.27 -2.38 -34.45
N ALA A 182 20.94 -2.31 -34.57
CA ALA A 182 20.12 -3.10 -35.48
C ALA A 182 19.25 -2.17 -36.34
N ASP A 183 18.89 -2.62 -37.54
CA ASP A 183 18.05 -1.88 -38.49
C ASP A 183 16.55 -2.07 -38.20
N ALA A 184 16.17 -3.27 -37.72
CA ALA A 184 14.79 -3.61 -37.41
C ALA A 184 14.69 -4.61 -36.24
N PHE A 185 13.53 -4.67 -35.61
CA PHE A 185 13.14 -5.69 -34.64
C PHE A 185 11.82 -6.30 -35.08
N LEU A 186 11.70 -7.63 -34.98
CA LEU A 186 10.48 -8.37 -35.29
C LEU A 186 9.82 -8.81 -34.00
N GLU A 187 8.59 -8.36 -33.78
CA GLU A 187 7.89 -8.65 -32.53
C GLU A 187 6.37 -8.49 -32.68
N ASN A 188 5.65 -9.08 -31.74
CA ASN A 188 4.24 -8.81 -31.51
C ASN A 188 4.00 -7.30 -31.29
N SER A 189 3.02 -6.75 -32.01
CA SER A 189 2.72 -5.32 -32.00
C SER A 189 2.33 -4.82 -30.62
N ALA A 190 1.60 -5.62 -29.84
CA ALA A 190 1.17 -5.24 -28.50
C ALA A 190 2.36 -5.25 -27.53
N VAL A 191 3.28 -6.21 -27.64
CA VAL A 191 4.50 -6.31 -26.83
C VAL A 191 5.42 -5.13 -27.11
N ALA A 192 5.70 -4.89 -28.39
CA ALA A 192 6.52 -3.76 -28.80
C ALA A 192 5.91 -2.43 -28.36
N ALA A 193 4.60 -2.22 -28.56
CA ALA A 193 3.95 -0.97 -28.18
C ALA A 193 3.93 -0.76 -26.66
N TYR A 194 3.68 -1.82 -25.88
CA TYR A 194 3.75 -1.77 -24.43
C TYR A 194 5.14 -1.38 -23.94
N LEU A 195 6.19 -2.06 -24.43
CA LEU A 195 7.57 -1.80 -24.03
C LEU A 195 8.08 -0.43 -24.50
N ILE A 196 7.73 -0.01 -25.72
CA ILE A 196 8.05 1.33 -26.25
C ILE A 196 7.46 2.41 -25.35
N ASN A 197 6.20 2.23 -24.93
CA ASN A 197 5.51 3.19 -24.09
C ASN A 197 6.11 3.27 -22.69
N ILE A 198 6.37 2.13 -22.03
CA ILE A 198 6.85 2.11 -20.65
C ILE A 198 8.33 2.52 -20.54
N HIS A 199 9.16 2.13 -21.51
CA HIS A 199 10.58 2.45 -21.47
C HIS A 199 10.95 3.73 -22.22
N GLY A 200 9.98 4.38 -22.86
CA GLY A 200 10.15 5.68 -23.49
C GLY A 200 11.11 5.67 -24.67
N PHE A 201 10.77 4.90 -25.73
CA PHE A 201 11.49 4.92 -27.01
C PHE A 201 10.72 5.76 -28.06
N PRO A 202 10.79 7.10 -28.00
CA PRO A 202 9.97 7.95 -28.88
C PRO A 202 10.39 7.89 -30.34
N ASN A 203 11.63 7.48 -30.62
CA ASN A 203 12.26 7.38 -31.93
C ASN A 203 12.00 6.05 -32.64
N LEU A 204 11.15 5.20 -32.09
CA LEU A 204 10.75 3.93 -32.72
C LEU A 204 9.34 4.05 -33.31
N GLU A 205 9.16 3.47 -34.48
CA GLU A 205 7.88 3.41 -35.19
C GLU A 205 7.57 2.01 -35.72
N PHE A 206 6.29 1.76 -35.96
CA PHE A 206 5.78 0.54 -36.57
C PHE A 206 5.83 0.70 -38.09
N ALA A 207 6.48 -0.25 -38.77
CA ALA A 207 6.59 -0.28 -40.22
C ALA A 207 5.53 -1.23 -40.79
N GLY A 208 5.92 -2.23 -41.59
CA GLY A 208 5.02 -3.26 -42.11
C GLY A 208 5.00 -4.54 -41.29
N ASN A 209 4.31 -5.54 -41.83
CA ASN A 209 4.23 -6.88 -41.26
C ASN A 209 5.33 -7.76 -41.90
N PRO A 210 6.16 -8.49 -41.12
CA PRO A 210 7.18 -9.33 -41.71
C PRO A 210 6.64 -10.37 -42.71
N ASP A 211 5.47 -10.99 -42.49
CA ASP A 211 4.84 -11.93 -43.45
C ASP A 211 5.80 -12.98 -44.06
N PHE A 212 6.62 -13.64 -43.24
CA PHE A 212 7.49 -14.72 -43.73
C PHE A 212 6.64 -15.90 -44.26
N PRO A 213 7.00 -16.52 -45.40
CA PRO A 213 6.29 -17.67 -45.93
C PRO A 213 6.25 -18.83 -44.94
N GLY A 214 5.06 -19.39 -44.69
CA GLY A 214 4.87 -20.54 -43.79
C GLY A 214 4.46 -20.19 -42.36
N MET A 215 4.46 -18.91 -41.99
CA MET A 215 3.84 -18.45 -40.74
C MET A 215 2.31 -18.37 -40.87
N GLU A 216 1.58 -18.59 -39.77
CA GLU A 216 0.15 -18.27 -39.70
C GLU A 216 -0.07 -16.76 -39.81
N VAL A 217 -1.16 -16.34 -40.45
CA VAL A 217 -1.52 -14.92 -40.59
C VAL A 217 -1.90 -14.35 -39.23
N GLY A 218 -1.31 -13.21 -38.87
CA GLY A 218 -1.42 -12.66 -37.51
C GLY A 218 -0.48 -13.39 -36.55
N GLU A 219 -0.85 -13.45 -35.28
CA GLU A 219 -0.13 -14.18 -34.24
C GLU A 219 -1.14 -14.74 -33.22
N PRO A 220 -1.78 -15.87 -33.56
CA PRO A 220 -2.79 -16.49 -32.71
C PRO A 220 -2.20 -17.13 -31.45
N ILE A 221 -2.47 -16.53 -30.29
CA ILE A 221 -2.02 -17.02 -28.99
C ILE A 221 -2.94 -18.13 -28.47
N ARG A 222 -2.32 -19.25 -28.08
CA ARG A 222 -2.98 -20.49 -27.64
C ARG A 222 -2.42 -20.97 -26.32
N ILE A 223 -3.16 -21.87 -25.68
CA ILE A 223 -2.68 -22.67 -24.56
C ILE A 223 -2.02 -23.92 -25.14
N ALA A 224 -0.77 -24.16 -24.79
CA ALA A 224 -0.06 -25.40 -25.10
C ALA A 224 -0.05 -26.28 -23.85
N VAL A 225 -0.54 -27.50 -23.99
CA VAL A 225 -0.55 -28.52 -22.95
C VAL A 225 0.38 -29.64 -23.38
N ARG A 226 1.17 -30.20 -22.47
CA ARG A 226 1.98 -31.39 -22.73
C ARG A 226 1.18 -32.50 -23.45
N ASN A 227 1.80 -33.14 -24.43
CA ASN A 227 1.10 -34.02 -25.37
C ASN A 227 0.47 -35.29 -24.76
N ASP A 228 0.90 -35.68 -23.57
CA ASP A 228 0.43 -36.85 -22.84
C ASP A 228 -0.73 -36.54 -21.89
N TRP A 229 -1.21 -35.29 -21.84
CA TRP A 229 -2.40 -34.85 -21.08
C TRP A 229 -3.53 -34.34 -22.00
N PRO A 230 -4.12 -35.21 -22.84
CA PRO A 230 -5.24 -34.85 -23.72
C PRO A 230 -6.49 -34.40 -22.95
N GLU A 231 -6.71 -34.89 -21.73
CA GLU A 231 -7.82 -34.52 -20.86
C GLU A 231 -7.74 -33.05 -20.47
N LEU A 232 -6.58 -32.57 -20.02
CA LEU A 232 -6.38 -31.16 -19.67
C LEU A 232 -6.58 -30.23 -20.87
N ASN A 233 -6.07 -30.62 -22.04
CA ASN A 233 -6.31 -29.86 -23.27
C ASN A 233 -7.80 -29.81 -23.63
N ALA A 234 -8.53 -30.92 -23.51
CA ALA A 234 -9.97 -30.95 -23.76
C ALA A 234 -10.74 -30.03 -22.80
N MET A 235 -10.38 -30.04 -21.52
CA MET A 235 -10.97 -29.17 -20.50
C MET A 235 -10.72 -27.70 -20.77
N PHE A 236 -9.48 -27.29 -21.07
CA PHE A 236 -9.21 -25.89 -21.46
C PHE A 236 -9.98 -25.47 -22.72
N ARG A 237 -10.15 -26.36 -23.70
CA ARG A 237 -10.96 -26.07 -24.90
C ARG A 237 -12.44 -25.85 -24.55
N LYS A 238 -13.01 -26.65 -23.65
CA LYS A 238 -14.38 -26.48 -23.16
C LYS A 238 -14.53 -25.19 -22.35
N ALA A 239 -13.60 -24.94 -21.42
CA ALA A 239 -13.59 -23.74 -20.60
C ALA A 239 -13.48 -22.47 -21.44
N LEU A 240 -12.57 -22.43 -22.42
CA LEU A 240 -12.44 -21.31 -23.36
C LEU A 240 -13.72 -21.04 -24.17
N ARG A 241 -14.46 -22.08 -24.56
CA ARG A 241 -15.76 -21.92 -25.26
C ARG A 241 -16.87 -21.43 -24.34
N ALA A 242 -16.84 -21.85 -23.08
CA ALA A 242 -17.81 -21.48 -22.05
C ALA A 242 -17.50 -20.12 -21.40
N LEU A 243 -16.30 -19.57 -21.62
CA LEU A 243 -15.84 -18.32 -21.04
C LEU A 243 -16.80 -17.16 -21.43
N PRO A 244 -17.43 -16.48 -20.45
CA PRO A 244 -18.38 -15.42 -20.72
C PRO A 244 -17.77 -14.28 -21.55
N GLU A 245 -18.59 -13.68 -22.43
CA GLU A 245 -18.15 -12.55 -23.26
C GLU A 245 -17.72 -11.34 -22.43
N GLN A 246 -18.39 -11.08 -21.30
CA GLN A 246 -18.01 -10.01 -20.38
C GLN A 246 -16.61 -10.22 -19.77
N SER A 247 -16.24 -11.45 -19.45
CA SER A 247 -14.90 -11.79 -18.98
C SER A 247 -13.84 -11.50 -20.04
N ARG A 248 -14.11 -11.90 -21.29
CA ARG A 248 -13.24 -11.60 -22.44
C ARG A 248 -13.05 -10.10 -22.62
N ILE A 249 -14.14 -9.33 -22.58
CA ILE A 249 -14.09 -7.86 -22.67
C ILE A 249 -13.28 -7.28 -21.51
N HIS A 250 -13.47 -7.76 -20.28
CA HIS A 250 -12.75 -7.29 -19.11
C HIS A 250 -11.24 -7.53 -19.20
N LEU A 251 -10.83 -8.75 -19.55
CA LEU A 251 -9.41 -9.11 -19.72
C LEU A 251 -8.75 -8.26 -20.82
N ARG A 252 -9.45 -8.04 -21.94
CA ARG A 252 -8.97 -7.17 -23.03
C ARG A 252 -8.83 -5.71 -22.59
N GLN A 253 -9.83 -5.16 -21.91
CA GLN A 253 -9.77 -3.79 -21.39
C GLN A 253 -8.67 -3.61 -20.35
N LYS A 254 -8.38 -4.64 -19.56
CA LYS A 254 -7.34 -4.58 -18.53
C LYS A 254 -5.93 -4.55 -19.12
N TRP A 255 -5.65 -5.39 -20.12
CA TRP A 255 -4.29 -5.67 -20.57
C TRP A 255 -3.93 -5.13 -21.96
N LEU A 256 -4.91 -4.94 -22.84
CA LEU A 256 -4.69 -4.62 -24.25
C LEU A 256 -5.12 -3.19 -24.62
N GLN A 257 -5.34 -2.33 -23.62
CA GLN A 257 -5.44 -0.89 -23.84
C GLN A 257 -4.06 -0.34 -24.23
N VAL A 258 -3.72 -0.44 -25.51
CA VAL A 258 -2.49 0.12 -26.04
C VAL A 258 -2.79 1.22 -27.06
N SER A 259 -2.27 2.41 -26.71
CA SER A 259 -2.11 3.69 -27.40
C SER A 259 -2.59 3.84 -28.86
N ASP A 260 -3.06 5.05 -29.18
CA ASP A 260 -3.40 5.55 -30.53
C ASP A 260 -2.35 5.27 -31.65
N ARG A 261 -1.13 4.83 -31.32
CA ARG A 261 -0.08 4.48 -32.30
C ARG A 261 -0.35 3.18 -33.07
N SER A 262 -1.06 2.20 -32.51
CA SER A 262 -1.45 0.96 -33.22
C SER A 262 -2.62 1.16 -34.20
N LYS A 263 -3.38 2.25 -34.05
CA LYS A 263 -4.57 2.57 -34.86
C LYS A 263 -4.27 2.89 -36.33
N ASN A 264 -3.00 3.04 -36.70
CA ASN A 264 -2.56 3.47 -38.03
C ASN A 264 -1.76 2.41 -38.81
N ILE A 265 -2.12 1.12 -38.69
CA ILE A 265 -1.62 0.12 -39.65
C ILE A 265 -2.28 0.40 -41.00
N LYS A 266 -1.56 1.10 -41.88
CA LYS A 266 -2.05 1.42 -43.23
C LYS A 266 -2.11 0.14 -44.07
N LEU A 267 -3.26 -0.13 -44.70
CA LEU A 267 -3.42 -1.23 -45.65
C LEU A 267 -2.37 -1.12 -46.77
N ALA A 268 -1.43 -2.06 -46.83
CA ALA A 268 -0.36 -2.08 -47.83
C ALA A 268 -0.64 -3.11 -48.94
N LEU A 269 -1.20 -2.65 -50.06
CA LEU A 269 -1.28 -3.44 -51.28
C LEU A 269 0.03 -3.37 -52.08
N THR A 270 0.47 -4.52 -52.60
CA THR A 270 1.61 -4.62 -53.52
C THR A 270 1.33 -3.88 -54.84
N GLU A 271 2.37 -3.50 -55.59
CA GLU A 271 2.19 -2.86 -56.90
C GLU A 271 1.38 -3.74 -57.87
N GLN A 272 1.55 -5.06 -57.80
CA GLN A 272 0.80 -6.01 -58.61
C GLN A 272 -0.68 -6.05 -58.23
N GLU A 273 -1.02 -6.04 -56.93
CA GLU A 273 -2.40 -6.00 -56.44
C GLU A 273 -3.08 -4.68 -56.80
N ARG A 274 -2.37 -3.54 -56.67
CA ARG A 274 -2.89 -2.23 -57.07
C ARG A 274 -3.14 -2.16 -58.58
N ALA A 275 -2.19 -2.64 -59.38
CA ALA A 275 -2.35 -2.70 -60.84
C ALA A 275 -3.50 -3.64 -61.23
N TRP A 276 -3.69 -4.75 -60.52
CA TRP A 276 -4.80 -5.66 -60.74
C TRP A 276 -6.14 -4.99 -60.46
N LEU A 277 -6.31 -4.31 -59.31
CA LEU A 277 -7.54 -3.59 -58.98
C LEU A 277 -7.85 -2.50 -60.02
N GLN A 278 -6.84 -1.73 -60.41
CA GLN A 278 -6.98 -0.69 -61.43
C GLN A 278 -7.31 -1.24 -62.83
N SER A 279 -6.95 -2.51 -63.10
CA SER A 279 -7.26 -3.16 -64.37
C SER A 279 -8.72 -3.60 -64.50
N LYS A 280 -9.48 -3.63 -63.40
CA LYS A 280 -10.90 -4.00 -63.40
C LYS A 280 -11.76 -2.75 -63.49
N GLU A 281 -12.59 -2.67 -64.54
CA GLU A 281 -13.50 -1.54 -64.71
C GLU A 281 -14.62 -1.53 -63.66
N THR A 282 -15.12 -2.71 -63.26
CA THR A 282 -16.18 -2.84 -62.26
C THR A 282 -16.09 -4.21 -61.59
N ILE A 283 -16.34 -4.26 -60.27
CA ILE A 283 -16.41 -5.51 -59.49
C ILE A 283 -17.80 -5.57 -58.88
N LYS A 284 -18.54 -6.65 -59.21
CA LYS A 284 -19.94 -6.81 -58.85
C LYS A 284 -20.12 -7.61 -57.57
N VAL A 285 -20.90 -7.08 -56.63
CA VAL A 285 -21.20 -7.67 -55.33
C VAL A 285 -22.68 -8.04 -55.27
N ALA A 286 -22.99 -9.32 -55.11
CA ALA A 286 -24.35 -9.76 -54.85
C ALA A 286 -24.72 -9.57 -53.38
N VAL A 287 -25.91 -9.02 -53.16
CA VAL A 287 -26.49 -8.71 -51.86
C VAL A 287 -27.89 -9.32 -51.77
N ASP A 288 -28.22 -9.99 -50.66
CA ASP A 288 -29.60 -10.39 -50.37
C ASP A 288 -30.43 -9.16 -49.98
N ALA A 289 -31.43 -8.78 -50.80
CA ALA A 289 -32.29 -7.64 -50.47
C ALA A 289 -33.34 -7.94 -49.39
N SER A 290 -33.48 -9.19 -48.97
CA SER A 290 -34.51 -9.65 -48.05
C SER A 290 -34.01 -9.97 -46.63
N TRP A 291 -32.72 -9.79 -46.34
CA TRP A 291 -32.05 -10.35 -45.16
C TRP A 291 -31.74 -9.33 -44.04
N ALA A 292 -32.72 -8.49 -43.72
CA ALA A 292 -32.59 -7.51 -42.65
C ALA A 292 -32.37 -8.18 -41.26
N PRO A 293 -31.49 -7.63 -40.39
CA PRO A 293 -30.69 -6.41 -40.55
C PRO A 293 -29.30 -6.61 -41.18
N ILE A 294 -28.95 -7.81 -41.64
CA ILE A 294 -27.61 -8.15 -42.16
C ILE A 294 -27.36 -7.45 -43.49
N GLU A 295 -28.24 -7.69 -44.46
CA GLU A 295 -28.28 -7.00 -45.74
C GLU A 295 -29.71 -6.93 -46.21
N TYR A 296 -30.16 -5.74 -46.63
CA TYR A 296 -31.48 -5.56 -47.20
C TYR A 296 -31.54 -4.27 -48.01
N GLU A 297 -32.61 -4.15 -48.79
CA GLU A 297 -32.91 -2.94 -49.54
C GLU A 297 -33.92 -2.08 -48.75
N ASP A 298 -33.60 -0.80 -48.52
CA ASP A 298 -34.54 0.13 -47.89
C ASP A 298 -35.66 0.55 -48.84
N GLN A 299 -36.64 1.30 -48.31
CA GLN A 299 -37.78 1.81 -49.09
C GLN A 299 -37.40 2.72 -50.28
N PHE A 300 -36.13 3.13 -50.39
CA PHE A 300 -35.60 3.97 -51.46
C PHE A 300 -34.70 3.20 -52.43
N GLY A 301 -34.63 1.88 -52.29
CA GLY A 301 -33.83 1.03 -53.15
C GLY A 301 -32.34 0.97 -52.79
N ARG A 302 -31.96 1.36 -51.56
CA ARG A 302 -30.56 1.45 -51.16
C ARG A 302 -30.14 0.24 -50.33
N PHE A 303 -28.95 -0.27 -50.60
CA PHE A 303 -28.30 -1.29 -49.79
C PHE A 303 -28.05 -0.78 -48.37
N GLN A 304 -28.63 -1.46 -47.38
CA GLN A 304 -28.51 -1.17 -45.95
C GLN A 304 -28.24 -2.46 -45.17
N GLY A 305 -27.74 -2.30 -43.95
CA GLY A 305 -27.50 -3.40 -43.02
C GLY A 305 -26.06 -3.46 -42.53
N ILE A 306 -25.76 -4.50 -41.77
CA ILE A 306 -24.42 -4.72 -41.20
C ILE A 306 -23.38 -4.86 -42.29
N SER A 307 -23.63 -5.68 -43.32
CA SER A 307 -22.68 -5.88 -44.40
C SER A 307 -22.46 -4.60 -45.21
N SER A 308 -23.49 -3.74 -45.37
CA SER A 308 -23.34 -2.42 -46.02
C SER A 308 -22.32 -1.53 -45.32
N ASP A 309 -22.30 -1.51 -43.99
CA ASP A 309 -21.33 -0.72 -43.24
C ASP A 309 -19.91 -1.32 -43.32
N TYR A 310 -19.78 -2.65 -43.36
CA TYR A 310 -18.49 -3.30 -43.66
C TYR A 310 -18.00 -2.95 -45.07
N TRP A 311 -18.88 -2.96 -46.07
CA TRP A 311 -18.53 -2.63 -47.44
C TRP A 311 -18.05 -1.18 -47.60
N LYS A 312 -18.64 -0.21 -46.87
CA LYS A 312 -18.13 1.17 -46.83
C LYS A 312 -16.70 1.25 -46.29
N LEU A 313 -16.40 0.50 -45.23
CA LEU A 313 -15.04 0.43 -44.67
C LEU A 313 -14.07 -0.20 -45.68
N LEU A 314 -14.48 -1.26 -46.38
CA LEU A 314 -13.66 -1.91 -47.41
C LEU A 314 -13.37 -0.97 -48.59
N GLU A 315 -14.38 -0.23 -49.06
CA GLU A 315 -14.21 0.79 -50.10
C GLU A 315 -13.25 1.90 -49.67
N GLU A 316 -13.36 2.37 -48.43
CA GLU A 316 -12.47 3.39 -47.86
C GLU A 316 -11.02 2.89 -47.80
N GLN A 317 -10.80 1.66 -47.32
CA GLN A 317 -9.45 1.09 -47.20
C GLN A 317 -8.81 0.80 -48.56
N LEU A 318 -9.58 0.30 -49.51
CA LEU A 318 -9.09 -0.08 -50.84
C LEU A 318 -9.02 1.09 -51.83
N GLY A 319 -9.76 2.17 -51.57
CA GLY A 319 -9.89 3.30 -52.50
C GLY A 319 -10.58 2.93 -53.82
N VAL A 320 -11.45 1.92 -53.79
CA VAL A 320 -12.24 1.45 -54.95
C VAL A 320 -13.73 1.54 -54.64
N GLN A 321 -14.57 1.47 -55.67
CA GLN A 321 -16.02 1.43 -55.54
C GLN A 321 -16.55 0.12 -56.13
N PHE A 322 -17.47 -0.53 -55.43
CA PHE A 322 -18.10 -1.76 -55.88
C PHE A 322 -19.49 -1.49 -56.47
N GLU A 323 -19.92 -2.33 -57.41
CA GLU A 323 -21.29 -2.31 -57.94
C GLU A 323 -22.11 -3.34 -57.17
N TYR A 324 -23.14 -2.89 -56.45
CA TYR A 324 -24.01 -3.76 -55.66
C TYR A 324 -25.23 -4.17 -56.47
N GLU A 325 -25.43 -5.47 -56.66
CA GLU A 325 -26.63 -6.06 -57.27
C GLU A 325 -27.47 -6.77 -56.20
N THR A 326 -28.74 -6.36 -56.06
CA THR A 326 -29.66 -6.95 -55.09
C THR A 326 -30.50 -8.08 -55.69
N PHE A 327 -30.69 -9.16 -54.94
CA PHE A 327 -31.44 -10.35 -55.41
C PHE A 327 -32.55 -10.74 -54.43
N ILE A 328 -33.74 -11.09 -54.95
CA ILE A 328 -34.83 -11.77 -54.24
C ILE A 328 -35.51 -12.75 -55.22
N PRO A 329 -35.43 -14.08 -55.01
CA PRO A 329 -34.79 -14.77 -53.89
C PRO A 329 -33.26 -14.83 -54.01
N TRP A 330 -32.56 -14.92 -52.88
CA TRP A 330 -31.08 -15.00 -52.81
C TRP A 330 -30.45 -16.08 -53.71
N SER A 331 -31.17 -17.19 -53.95
CA SER A 331 -30.72 -18.26 -54.84
C SER A 331 -30.44 -17.80 -56.27
N GLU A 332 -31.10 -16.75 -56.76
CA GLU A 332 -30.81 -16.19 -58.08
C GLU A 332 -29.42 -15.55 -58.13
N GLY A 333 -29.02 -14.86 -57.06
CA GLY A 333 -27.68 -14.29 -56.90
C GLY A 333 -26.61 -15.37 -56.84
N LEU A 334 -26.87 -16.48 -56.13
CA LEU A 334 -25.96 -17.64 -56.12
C LEU A 334 -25.78 -18.24 -57.53
N GLU A 335 -26.85 -18.36 -58.31
CA GLU A 335 -26.75 -18.88 -59.68
C GLU A 335 -26.04 -17.88 -60.62
N ALA A 336 -26.27 -16.58 -60.46
CA ALA A 336 -25.52 -15.53 -61.18
C ALA A 336 -24.02 -15.57 -60.85
N PHE A 337 -23.68 -15.77 -59.58
CA PHE A 337 -22.29 -15.97 -59.13
C PHE A 337 -21.64 -17.22 -59.74
N LYS A 338 -22.35 -18.36 -59.79
CA LYS A 338 -21.87 -19.56 -60.47
C LYS A 338 -21.68 -19.35 -61.98
N ARG A 339 -22.52 -18.54 -62.61
CA ARG A 339 -22.38 -18.12 -64.03
C ARG A 339 -21.32 -17.05 -64.24
N LYS A 340 -20.69 -16.54 -63.18
CA LYS A 340 -19.66 -15.49 -63.18
C LYS A 340 -20.19 -14.13 -63.67
N GLU A 341 -21.49 -13.88 -63.50
CA GLU A 341 -22.14 -12.58 -63.70
C GLU A 341 -21.93 -11.66 -62.49
N ILE A 342 -21.66 -12.25 -61.32
CA ILE A 342 -21.29 -11.62 -60.05
C ILE A 342 -19.88 -12.04 -59.66
N ASP A 343 -19.10 -11.14 -59.08
CA ASP A 343 -17.71 -11.40 -58.69
C ASP A 343 -17.53 -11.72 -57.20
N ILE A 344 -18.36 -11.15 -56.33
CA ILE A 344 -18.33 -11.36 -54.88
C ILE A 344 -19.74 -11.59 -54.33
N MET A 345 -19.89 -12.59 -53.47
CA MET A 345 -21.06 -12.77 -52.60
C MET A 345 -20.80 -12.04 -51.27
N SER A 346 -21.66 -11.07 -50.91
CA SER A 346 -21.48 -10.19 -49.75
C SER A 346 -21.49 -10.93 -48.40
N SER A 347 -22.55 -11.67 -48.09
CA SER A 347 -22.69 -12.39 -46.83
C SER A 347 -22.80 -13.90 -47.07
N PHE A 348 -21.68 -14.53 -47.40
CA PHE A 348 -21.65 -15.91 -47.87
C PHE A 348 -21.11 -16.86 -46.81
N ALA A 349 -21.96 -17.75 -46.30
CA ALA A 349 -21.51 -18.80 -45.39
C ALA A 349 -20.79 -19.92 -46.14
N ARG A 350 -19.67 -20.37 -45.56
CA ARG A 350 -18.83 -21.45 -46.09
C ARG A 350 -19.51 -22.82 -45.90
N THR A 351 -19.59 -23.61 -46.96
CA THR A 351 -20.08 -25.00 -46.93
C THR A 351 -19.27 -25.88 -47.88
N SER A 352 -19.29 -27.19 -47.64
CA SER A 352 -18.57 -28.19 -48.43
C SER A 352 -18.88 -28.10 -49.93
N SER A 353 -20.14 -27.86 -50.31
CA SER A 353 -20.50 -27.74 -51.73
C SER A 353 -19.97 -26.46 -52.38
N ARG A 354 -19.90 -25.36 -51.63
CA ARG A 354 -19.55 -24.01 -52.12
C ARG A 354 -18.05 -23.78 -52.29
N GLU A 355 -17.22 -24.49 -51.52
CA GLU A 355 -15.75 -24.46 -51.66
C GLU A 355 -15.26 -24.82 -53.07
N ASN A 356 -16.04 -25.61 -53.81
CA ASN A 356 -15.66 -26.05 -55.15
C ASN A 356 -15.57 -24.91 -56.19
N PHE A 357 -16.23 -23.78 -55.94
CA PHE A 357 -16.30 -22.67 -56.90
C PHE A 357 -16.01 -21.29 -56.29
N THR A 358 -15.68 -21.24 -55.00
CA THR A 358 -15.54 -20.00 -54.21
C THR A 358 -14.26 -20.01 -53.38
N ILE A 359 -13.57 -18.87 -53.31
CA ILE A 359 -12.55 -18.57 -52.31
C ILE A 359 -13.19 -17.70 -51.24
N PHE A 360 -13.07 -18.11 -49.99
CA PHE A 360 -13.66 -17.43 -48.85
C PHE A 360 -12.63 -16.60 -48.10
N THR A 361 -13.04 -15.43 -47.62
CA THR A 361 -12.28 -14.71 -46.58
C THR A 361 -12.52 -15.34 -45.21
N ASP A 362 -11.79 -14.86 -44.20
CA ASP A 362 -12.17 -15.07 -42.81
C ASP A 362 -13.54 -14.47 -42.52
N PRO A 363 -14.28 -15.03 -41.55
CA PRO A 363 -15.59 -14.52 -41.21
C PRO A 363 -15.48 -13.14 -40.57
N PHE A 364 -16.31 -12.22 -41.05
CA PHE A 364 -16.40 -10.88 -40.48
C PHE A 364 -17.45 -10.79 -39.38
N ILE A 365 -18.44 -11.69 -39.39
CA ILE A 365 -19.46 -11.86 -38.36
C ILE A 365 -19.74 -13.36 -38.18
N SER A 366 -19.79 -13.83 -36.92
CA SER A 366 -20.27 -15.16 -36.57
C SER A 366 -21.61 -15.06 -35.84
N MET A 367 -22.56 -15.91 -36.21
CA MET A 367 -23.95 -15.78 -35.82
C MET A 367 -24.56 -17.13 -35.41
N PRO A 368 -25.09 -17.28 -34.18
CA PRO A 368 -25.63 -18.56 -33.74
C PRO A 368 -26.92 -18.93 -34.48
N ILE A 369 -27.06 -20.22 -34.80
CA ILE A 369 -28.29 -20.78 -35.34
C ILE A 369 -29.04 -21.49 -34.22
N SER A 370 -30.35 -21.23 -34.17
CA SER A 370 -31.23 -21.70 -33.12
C SER A 370 -32.48 -22.36 -33.69
N ILE A 371 -33.11 -23.16 -32.84
CA ILE A 371 -34.36 -23.85 -33.12
C ILE A 371 -35.49 -23.00 -32.57
N PHE A 372 -36.51 -22.73 -33.39
CA PHE A 372 -37.72 -22.03 -33.01
C PHE A 372 -38.92 -22.94 -33.16
N THR A 373 -39.83 -22.90 -32.20
CA THR A 373 -41.08 -23.67 -32.23
C THR A 373 -42.24 -22.81 -31.79
N ARG A 374 -43.47 -23.24 -32.06
CA ARG A 374 -44.64 -22.60 -31.45
C ARG A 374 -44.61 -22.71 -29.92
N SER A 375 -45.16 -21.74 -29.22
CA SER A 375 -45.15 -21.66 -27.75
C SER A 375 -45.89 -22.81 -27.07
N ASP A 376 -46.82 -23.47 -27.76
CA ASP A 376 -47.55 -24.65 -27.29
C ASP A 376 -46.81 -25.99 -27.51
N ASN A 377 -45.66 -25.98 -28.20
CA ASN A 377 -44.81 -27.16 -28.36
C ASN A 377 -43.87 -27.35 -27.16
N PRO A 378 -43.52 -28.60 -26.79
CA PRO A 378 -42.48 -28.88 -25.80
C PRO A 378 -41.13 -28.25 -26.18
N TYR A 379 -40.31 -27.94 -25.17
CA TYR A 379 -38.95 -27.46 -25.39
C TYR A 379 -38.09 -28.57 -26.05
N VAL A 380 -37.32 -28.22 -27.08
CA VAL A 380 -36.60 -29.18 -27.92
C VAL A 380 -35.15 -29.37 -27.46
N GLY A 381 -34.46 -28.30 -27.05
CA GLY A 381 -33.07 -28.29 -26.61
C GLY A 381 -32.05 -28.40 -27.74
N LYS A 382 -32.05 -29.53 -28.47
CA LYS A 382 -31.07 -29.86 -29.52
C LYS A 382 -31.73 -30.48 -30.76
N LEU A 383 -31.03 -30.48 -31.90
CA LEU A 383 -31.55 -30.96 -33.19
C LEU A 383 -31.93 -32.45 -33.18
N GLU A 384 -31.26 -33.30 -32.40
CA GLU A 384 -31.53 -34.74 -32.31
C GLU A 384 -32.96 -35.03 -31.84
N ASN A 385 -33.53 -34.12 -31.04
CA ASN A 385 -34.88 -34.25 -30.49
C ASN A 385 -35.98 -33.92 -31.52
N LEU A 386 -35.62 -33.43 -32.72
CA LEU A 386 -36.53 -33.17 -33.84
C LEU A 386 -36.66 -34.34 -34.82
N LYS A 387 -36.09 -35.51 -34.51
CA LYS A 387 -36.14 -36.67 -35.40
C LYS A 387 -37.56 -36.99 -35.88
N GLY A 388 -37.73 -37.07 -37.20
CA GLY A 388 -39.03 -37.34 -37.84
C GLY A 388 -40.04 -36.19 -37.83
N ARG A 389 -39.64 -34.99 -37.38
CA ARG A 389 -40.45 -33.77 -37.42
C ARG A 389 -40.21 -32.97 -38.69
N LYS A 390 -41.19 -32.12 -39.04
CA LYS A 390 -41.10 -31.18 -40.16
C LYS A 390 -40.36 -29.92 -39.71
N VAL A 391 -39.22 -29.63 -40.31
CA VAL A 391 -38.38 -28.49 -39.94
C VAL A 391 -38.31 -27.52 -41.11
N SER A 392 -38.85 -26.33 -40.97
CA SER A 392 -38.69 -25.27 -41.97
C SER A 392 -37.29 -24.65 -41.87
N VAL A 393 -36.66 -24.40 -43.01
CA VAL A 393 -35.33 -23.77 -43.12
C VAL A 393 -35.26 -22.99 -44.43
N LEU A 394 -34.50 -21.89 -44.45
CA LEU A 394 -34.35 -21.07 -45.65
C LEU A 394 -33.69 -21.88 -46.77
N SER A 395 -34.36 -21.95 -47.93
CA SER A 395 -33.89 -22.70 -49.10
C SER A 395 -32.61 -22.10 -49.68
N GLY A 396 -31.68 -22.98 -50.04
CA GLY A 396 -30.35 -22.65 -50.52
C GLY A 396 -29.40 -22.17 -49.42
N SER A 397 -29.84 -22.03 -48.16
CA SER A 397 -28.99 -21.52 -47.08
C SER A 397 -27.97 -22.56 -46.59
N ALA A 398 -26.89 -22.09 -45.94
CA ALA A 398 -25.91 -23.01 -45.34
C ALA A 398 -26.51 -23.86 -44.21
N ALA A 399 -27.60 -23.40 -43.59
CA ALA A 399 -28.30 -24.19 -42.58
C ALA A 399 -29.09 -25.35 -43.20
N GLU A 400 -29.67 -25.15 -44.39
CA GLU A 400 -30.35 -26.24 -45.11
C GLU A 400 -29.35 -27.34 -45.49
N GLU A 401 -28.19 -26.94 -46.03
CA GLU A 401 -27.10 -27.88 -46.36
C GLU A 401 -26.61 -28.61 -45.11
N TYR A 402 -26.26 -27.88 -44.04
CA TYR A 402 -25.82 -28.47 -42.77
C TYR A 402 -26.82 -29.47 -42.19
N LEU A 403 -28.12 -29.10 -42.15
CA LEU A 403 -29.17 -29.98 -41.65
C LEU A 403 -29.36 -31.21 -42.55
N SER A 404 -29.25 -31.06 -43.87
CA SER A 404 -29.40 -32.16 -44.82
C SER A 404 -28.24 -33.16 -44.73
N GLU A 405 -27.02 -32.69 -44.47
CA GLU A 405 -25.83 -33.53 -44.34
C GLU A 405 -25.73 -34.19 -42.96
N SER A 406 -25.93 -33.41 -41.90
CA SER A 406 -25.69 -33.86 -40.52
C SER A 406 -26.92 -34.53 -39.88
N TYR A 407 -28.13 -34.21 -40.37
CA TYR A 407 -29.39 -34.70 -39.82
C TYR A 407 -30.38 -35.15 -40.92
N PRO A 408 -30.02 -36.17 -41.74
CA PRO A 408 -30.82 -36.62 -42.87
C PRO A 408 -32.20 -37.19 -42.50
N ASP A 409 -32.41 -37.52 -41.22
CA ASP A 409 -33.68 -38.01 -40.67
C ASP A 409 -34.72 -36.88 -40.41
N LEU A 410 -34.37 -35.61 -40.65
CA LEU A 410 -35.29 -34.48 -40.55
C LEU A 410 -36.07 -34.26 -41.84
N PHE A 411 -37.37 -33.97 -41.74
CA PHE A 411 -38.17 -33.59 -42.91
C PHE A 411 -38.06 -32.09 -43.15
N LEU A 412 -37.08 -31.68 -43.95
CA LEU A 412 -36.86 -30.26 -44.25
C LEU A 412 -37.95 -29.69 -45.17
N ILE A 413 -38.48 -28.54 -44.80
CA ILE A 413 -39.39 -27.71 -45.61
C ILE A 413 -38.65 -26.44 -45.99
N GLY A 414 -38.20 -26.38 -47.24
CA GLY A 414 -37.59 -25.18 -47.80
C GLY A 414 -38.56 -24.00 -47.84
N VAL A 415 -38.11 -22.83 -47.38
CA VAL A 415 -38.83 -21.56 -47.46
C VAL A 415 -37.99 -20.50 -48.16
N GLU A 416 -38.63 -19.57 -48.87
CA GLU A 416 -38.00 -18.50 -49.66
C GLU A 416 -37.59 -17.30 -48.81
N SER A 417 -38.14 -17.15 -47.60
CA SER A 417 -37.76 -16.10 -46.65
C SER A 417 -37.99 -16.50 -45.20
N VAL A 418 -37.33 -15.82 -44.27
CA VAL A 418 -37.55 -16.01 -42.82
C VAL A 418 -39.00 -15.70 -42.44
N SER A 419 -39.62 -14.70 -43.06
CA SER A 419 -41.04 -14.36 -42.84
C SER A 419 -41.95 -15.52 -43.23
N GLN A 420 -41.73 -16.13 -44.40
CA GLN A 420 -42.45 -17.33 -44.83
C GLN A 420 -42.20 -18.51 -43.88
N GLY A 421 -40.97 -18.68 -43.38
CA GLY A 421 -40.64 -19.68 -42.36
C GLY A 421 -41.46 -19.54 -41.08
N LEU A 422 -41.64 -18.30 -40.60
CA LEU A 422 -42.48 -18.01 -39.45
C LEU A 422 -43.97 -18.25 -39.73
N GLU A 423 -44.46 -17.90 -40.92
CA GLU A 423 -45.83 -18.19 -41.35
C GLU A 423 -46.11 -19.70 -41.42
N VAL A 424 -45.21 -20.48 -42.03
CA VAL A 424 -45.31 -21.96 -42.13
C VAL A 424 -45.32 -22.58 -40.73
N LEU A 425 -44.51 -22.07 -39.81
CA LEU A 425 -44.49 -22.52 -38.43
C LEU A 425 -45.80 -22.15 -37.72
N ALA A 426 -46.29 -20.92 -37.85
CA ALA A 426 -47.55 -20.46 -37.25
C ALA A 426 -48.78 -21.23 -37.75
N ASP A 427 -48.82 -21.53 -39.05
CA ASP A 427 -49.87 -22.32 -39.72
C ASP A 427 -49.83 -23.81 -39.37
N LYS A 428 -48.89 -24.26 -38.52
CA LYS A 428 -48.66 -25.67 -38.16
C LYS A 428 -48.29 -26.56 -39.35
N LYS A 429 -47.69 -25.98 -40.39
CA LYS A 429 -47.17 -26.71 -41.55
C LYS A 429 -45.76 -27.25 -41.29
N SER A 430 -44.99 -26.62 -40.40
CA SER A 430 -43.76 -27.15 -39.79
C SER A 430 -43.90 -27.26 -38.27
N ASP A 431 -43.10 -28.15 -37.65
CA ASP A 431 -43.00 -28.34 -36.21
C ASP A 431 -41.95 -27.40 -35.58
N ALA A 432 -40.91 -27.05 -36.35
CA ALA A 432 -39.83 -26.14 -35.95
C ALA A 432 -39.32 -25.32 -37.14
N LEU A 433 -38.74 -24.15 -36.87
CA LEU A 433 -37.98 -23.33 -37.79
C LEU A 433 -36.53 -23.28 -37.29
N VAL A 434 -35.56 -23.58 -38.16
CA VAL A 434 -34.13 -23.46 -37.82
C VAL A 434 -33.55 -22.28 -38.59
N GLY A 435 -32.94 -21.35 -37.87
CA GLY A 435 -32.35 -20.14 -38.46
C GLY A 435 -31.66 -19.26 -37.43
N ASN A 436 -31.11 -18.14 -37.89
CA ASN A 436 -30.38 -17.23 -37.01
C ASN A 436 -31.29 -16.55 -35.98
N LEU A 437 -30.84 -16.54 -34.72
CA LEU A 437 -31.57 -15.97 -33.59
C LEU A 437 -31.91 -14.48 -33.77
N GLY A 438 -30.93 -13.67 -34.17
CA GLY A 438 -31.10 -12.22 -34.33
C GLY A 438 -32.11 -11.86 -35.42
N ILE A 439 -32.01 -12.52 -36.57
CA ILE A 439 -32.89 -12.28 -37.72
C ILE A 439 -34.31 -12.73 -37.42
N ILE A 440 -34.49 -13.91 -36.83
CA ILE A 440 -35.81 -14.41 -36.47
C ILE A 440 -36.46 -13.50 -35.42
N ASN A 441 -35.72 -13.07 -34.39
CA ASN A 441 -36.24 -12.12 -33.40
C ASN A 441 -36.60 -10.76 -34.02
N TYR A 442 -35.82 -10.26 -34.98
CA TYR A 442 -36.16 -9.04 -35.70
C TYR A 442 -37.52 -9.15 -36.39
N TYR A 443 -37.79 -10.25 -37.11
CA TYR A 443 -39.08 -10.46 -37.77
C TYR A 443 -40.22 -10.75 -36.79
N ILE A 444 -39.96 -11.51 -35.72
CA ILE A 444 -40.94 -11.73 -34.64
C ILE A 444 -41.39 -10.38 -34.05
N ASN A 445 -40.45 -9.48 -33.76
CA ASN A 445 -40.74 -8.15 -33.22
C ASN A 445 -41.42 -7.26 -34.25
N LYS A 446 -40.88 -7.19 -35.49
CA LYS A 446 -41.42 -6.36 -36.57
C LYS A 446 -42.87 -6.70 -36.91
N HIS A 447 -43.24 -7.97 -36.82
CA HIS A 447 -44.58 -8.46 -37.14
C HIS A 447 -45.44 -8.75 -35.90
N ASN A 448 -44.97 -8.45 -34.69
CA ASN A 448 -45.66 -8.70 -33.41
C ASN A 448 -46.15 -10.15 -33.25
N ILE A 449 -45.31 -11.14 -33.55
CA ILE A 449 -45.65 -12.56 -33.47
C ILE A 449 -45.43 -13.07 -32.04
N SER A 450 -46.50 -13.39 -31.30
CA SER A 450 -46.40 -13.84 -29.89
C SER A 450 -46.24 -15.35 -29.70
N ASP A 451 -46.60 -16.14 -30.72
CA ASP A 451 -46.87 -17.57 -30.57
C ASP A 451 -45.67 -18.46 -30.96
N ILE A 452 -44.50 -17.86 -31.14
CA ILE A 452 -43.24 -18.54 -31.52
C ILE A 452 -42.17 -18.19 -30.49
N ARG A 453 -41.38 -19.20 -30.08
CA ARG A 453 -40.28 -19.07 -29.13
C ARG A 453 -39.04 -19.83 -29.58
N MET A 454 -37.88 -19.38 -29.13
CA MET A 454 -36.65 -20.16 -29.20
C MET A 454 -36.77 -21.39 -28.29
N SER A 455 -36.43 -22.55 -28.83
CA SER A 455 -36.68 -23.87 -28.24
C SER A 455 -35.44 -24.77 -28.24
N GLY A 456 -34.27 -24.23 -28.57
CA GLY A 456 -33.01 -24.96 -28.55
C GLY A 456 -31.90 -24.27 -29.34
N ASN A 457 -30.68 -24.78 -29.18
CA ASN A 457 -29.48 -24.34 -29.90
C ASN A 457 -29.04 -25.40 -30.90
N THR A 458 -28.23 -24.98 -31.87
CA THR A 458 -27.52 -25.89 -32.77
C THR A 458 -26.02 -25.73 -32.57
N ASP A 459 -25.24 -26.75 -32.92
CA ASP A 459 -23.77 -26.70 -32.85
C ASP A 459 -23.14 -25.95 -34.05
N PHE A 460 -23.97 -25.37 -34.93
CA PHE A 460 -23.56 -24.69 -36.14
C PHE A 460 -23.84 -23.19 -36.07
N ASN A 461 -22.86 -22.40 -36.49
CA ASN A 461 -22.96 -20.94 -36.60
C ASN A 461 -22.92 -20.52 -38.07
N TYR A 462 -23.60 -19.43 -38.38
CA TYR A 462 -23.36 -18.67 -39.60
C TYR A 462 -22.12 -17.81 -39.44
N ASP A 463 -21.00 -18.36 -39.89
CA ASP A 463 -19.77 -17.61 -40.12
C ASP A 463 -19.89 -16.92 -41.49
N LEU A 464 -20.27 -15.64 -41.47
CA LEU A 464 -20.43 -14.83 -42.68
C LEU A 464 -19.08 -14.37 -43.18
N THR A 465 -18.78 -14.74 -44.42
CA THR A 465 -17.53 -14.42 -45.12
C THR A 465 -17.85 -13.72 -46.44
N LEU A 466 -16.85 -13.14 -47.08
CA LEU A 466 -16.96 -12.74 -48.48
C LEU A 466 -16.69 -13.96 -49.36
N GLY A 467 -17.57 -14.23 -50.32
CA GLY A 467 -17.39 -15.31 -51.30
C GLY A 467 -16.86 -14.77 -52.61
N ILE A 468 -15.58 -14.95 -52.91
CA ILE A 468 -14.96 -14.50 -54.17
C ILE A 468 -14.94 -15.65 -55.16
N ARG A 469 -15.22 -15.39 -56.43
CA ARG A 469 -15.11 -16.40 -57.50
C ARG A 469 -13.71 -17.04 -57.53
N HIS A 470 -13.64 -18.37 -57.61
CA HIS A 470 -12.38 -19.11 -57.49
C HIS A 470 -11.31 -18.78 -58.55
N ASP A 471 -11.71 -18.21 -59.69
CA ASP A 471 -10.78 -17.83 -60.75
C ASP A 471 -10.14 -16.45 -60.54
N TRP A 472 -10.47 -15.72 -59.47
CA TRP A 472 -9.86 -14.44 -59.07
C TRP A 472 -9.19 -14.52 -57.67
N PRO A 473 -8.11 -15.32 -57.52
CA PRO A 473 -7.40 -15.45 -56.24
C PRO A 473 -6.71 -14.16 -55.79
N GLU A 474 -6.33 -13.28 -56.72
CA GLU A 474 -5.75 -11.97 -56.39
C GLU A 474 -6.77 -11.09 -55.65
N LEU A 475 -8.03 -11.10 -56.08
CA LEU A 475 -9.08 -10.35 -55.39
C LEU A 475 -9.33 -10.91 -53.99
N ALA A 476 -9.34 -12.24 -53.83
CA ALA A 476 -9.52 -12.85 -52.53
C ALA A 476 -8.43 -12.44 -51.53
N LEU A 477 -7.16 -12.41 -51.95
CA LEU A 477 -6.03 -11.93 -51.13
C LEU A 477 -6.19 -10.46 -50.75
N ILE A 478 -6.57 -9.62 -51.72
CA ILE A 478 -6.80 -8.19 -51.49
C ILE A 478 -7.93 -7.96 -50.49
N MET A 479 -9.06 -8.64 -50.68
CA MET A 479 -10.21 -8.54 -49.78
C MET A 479 -9.85 -9.04 -48.38
N GLN A 480 -9.06 -10.11 -48.26
CA GLN A 480 -8.57 -10.58 -46.96
C GLN A 480 -7.68 -9.55 -46.26
N LYS A 481 -6.73 -8.93 -46.98
CA LYS A 481 -5.89 -7.85 -46.42
C LYS A 481 -6.73 -6.66 -45.97
N ALA A 482 -7.70 -6.24 -46.78
CA ALA A 482 -8.61 -5.16 -46.45
C ALA A 482 -9.45 -5.48 -45.20
N MET A 483 -10.00 -6.69 -45.12
CA MET A 483 -10.72 -7.18 -43.94
C MET A 483 -9.83 -7.14 -42.68
N ASN A 484 -8.57 -7.54 -42.79
CA ASN A 484 -7.61 -7.51 -41.67
C ASN A 484 -7.23 -6.09 -41.23
N SER A 485 -7.34 -5.09 -42.12
CA SER A 485 -7.10 -3.69 -41.78
C SER A 485 -8.26 -3.02 -41.04
N ILE A 486 -9.46 -3.61 -41.06
CA ILE A 486 -10.61 -3.11 -40.29
C ILE A 486 -10.39 -3.47 -38.82
N SER A 487 -10.21 -2.43 -37.99
CA SER A 487 -9.97 -2.56 -36.55
C SER A 487 -11.14 -3.21 -35.81
N GLU A 488 -10.86 -3.85 -34.67
CA GLU A 488 -11.90 -4.44 -33.82
C GLU A 488 -12.92 -3.40 -33.34
N GLU A 489 -12.50 -2.17 -33.03
CA GLU A 489 -13.40 -1.07 -32.64
C GLU A 489 -14.41 -0.74 -33.74
N GLN A 490 -13.97 -0.66 -35.01
CA GLN A 490 -14.86 -0.46 -36.15
C GLN A 490 -15.82 -1.64 -36.33
N ARG A 491 -15.36 -2.88 -36.12
CA ARG A 491 -16.22 -4.09 -36.18
C ARG A 491 -17.31 -4.02 -35.11
N ASP A 492 -16.94 -3.66 -33.88
CA ASP A 492 -17.87 -3.53 -32.75
C ASP A 492 -18.87 -2.38 -32.96
N GLU A 493 -18.43 -1.24 -33.47
CA GLU A 493 -19.31 -0.11 -33.79
C GLU A 493 -20.37 -0.51 -34.82
N VAL A 494 -19.96 -1.20 -35.90
CA VAL A 494 -20.87 -1.69 -36.93
C VAL A 494 -21.85 -2.70 -36.35
N PHE A 495 -21.36 -3.68 -35.58
CA PHE A 495 -22.23 -4.69 -34.96
C PHE A 495 -23.24 -4.06 -33.99
N ASN A 496 -22.78 -3.18 -33.08
CA ASN A 496 -23.63 -2.55 -32.07
C ASN A 496 -24.68 -1.63 -32.67
N ARG A 497 -24.37 -0.92 -33.75
CA ARG A 497 -25.31 -0.03 -34.45
C ARG A 497 -26.56 -0.77 -34.92
N TRP A 498 -26.39 -1.98 -35.43
CA TRP A 498 -27.46 -2.75 -36.07
C TRP A 498 -28.11 -3.79 -35.15
N MET A 499 -27.36 -4.35 -34.20
CA MET A 499 -27.83 -5.42 -33.30
C MET A 499 -28.31 -4.92 -31.93
N SER A 500 -28.33 -3.61 -31.70
CA SER A 500 -28.92 -3.00 -30.50
C SER A 500 -30.42 -3.34 -30.37
N VAL A 501 -30.74 -4.31 -29.50
CA VAL A 501 -32.11 -4.61 -29.07
C VAL A 501 -32.70 -3.38 -28.36
N LYS A 502 -33.53 -2.60 -29.05
CA LYS A 502 -34.41 -1.62 -28.41
C LYS A 502 -35.59 -2.39 -27.81
N PHE A 503 -35.52 -2.66 -26.51
CA PHE A 503 -36.67 -3.19 -25.78
C PHE A 503 -37.78 -2.12 -25.66
N GLU A 504 -38.81 -2.20 -26.49
CA GLU A 504 -40.10 -1.58 -26.18
C GLU A 504 -40.86 -2.52 -25.22
N HIS A 505 -40.92 -2.17 -23.93
CA HIS A 505 -41.73 -2.91 -22.96
C HIS A 505 -43.18 -2.39 -22.97
N GLN A 506 -44.14 -3.26 -23.30
CA GLN A 506 -45.50 -3.11 -22.76
C GLN A 506 -45.46 -3.48 -21.28
N VAL A 507 -45.61 -2.46 -20.44
CA VAL A 507 -45.42 -2.59 -19.00
C VAL A 507 -46.69 -3.16 -18.35
N ASN A 508 -46.62 -4.40 -17.86
CA ASN A 508 -47.62 -4.97 -16.96
C ASN A 508 -47.49 -4.27 -15.61
N TYR A 509 -48.32 -3.25 -15.36
CA TYR A 509 -48.23 -2.39 -14.19
C TYR A 509 -48.31 -3.15 -12.86
N ASN A 510 -48.93 -4.33 -12.78
CA ASN A 510 -48.93 -5.11 -11.54
C ASN A 510 -47.58 -5.78 -11.27
N THR A 511 -46.99 -6.39 -12.29
CA THR A 511 -45.63 -6.94 -12.22
C THR A 511 -44.62 -5.81 -12.04
N ILE A 512 -44.87 -4.64 -12.60
CA ILE A 512 -43.99 -3.48 -12.46
C ILE A 512 -44.19 -2.75 -11.15
N ILE A 513 -45.35 -2.80 -10.51
CA ILE A 513 -45.47 -2.35 -9.13
C ILE A 513 -44.72 -3.32 -8.21
N TRP A 514 -44.77 -4.63 -8.44
CA TRP A 514 -44.00 -5.59 -7.63
C TRP A 514 -42.49 -5.54 -7.90
N ILE A 515 -42.08 -5.46 -9.16
CA ILE A 515 -40.69 -5.23 -9.55
C ILE A 515 -40.26 -3.85 -9.10
N ALA A 516 -41.09 -2.82 -9.13
CA ALA A 516 -40.73 -1.50 -8.60
C ALA A 516 -40.69 -1.49 -7.09
N LEU A 517 -41.49 -2.27 -6.37
CA LEU A 517 -41.39 -2.38 -4.91
C LEU A 517 -40.16 -3.21 -4.50
N ILE A 518 -39.85 -4.29 -5.23
CA ILE A 518 -38.65 -5.10 -5.03
C ILE A 518 -37.41 -4.33 -5.48
N ALA A 519 -37.44 -3.65 -6.61
CA ALA A 519 -36.37 -2.78 -7.09
C ALA A 519 -36.27 -1.54 -6.22
N LEU A 520 -37.34 -0.98 -5.66
CA LEU A 520 -37.25 0.11 -4.69
C LEU A 520 -36.71 -0.41 -3.37
N ALA A 521 -37.01 -1.65 -2.96
CA ALA A 521 -36.41 -2.28 -1.80
C ALA A 521 -34.93 -2.61 -2.04
N ILE A 522 -34.55 -3.08 -3.25
CA ILE A 522 -33.17 -3.35 -3.67
C ILE A 522 -32.42 -2.03 -3.89
N ILE A 523 -33.05 -0.98 -4.42
CA ILE A 523 -32.45 0.34 -4.59
C ILE A 523 -32.35 1.02 -3.23
N CYS A 524 -33.34 0.92 -2.35
CA CYS A 524 -33.21 1.41 -0.98
C CYS A 524 -32.14 0.61 -0.24
N PHE A 525 -32.05 -0.70 -0.46
CA PHE A 525 -31.00 -1.54 0.10
C PHE A 525 -29.64 -1.17 -0.49
N VAL A 526 -29.47 -1.06 -1.80
CA VAL A 526 -28.24 -0.68 -2.51
C VAL A 526 -27.87 0.78 -2.26
N VAL A 527 -28.82 1.70 -2.04
CA VAL A 527 -28.54 3.09 -1.65
C VAL A 527 -28.19 3.16 -0.18
N CYS A 528 -28.84 2.38 0.69
CA CYS A 528 -28.46 2.31 2.09
C CYS A 528 -27.13 1.56 2.27
N TRP A 529 -26.89 0.53 1.46
CA TRP A 529 -25.69 -0.31 1.41
C TRP A 529 -24.56 0.39 0.70
N ASN A 530 -24.79 1.19 -0.35
CA ASN A 530 -23.81 2.12 -0.95
C ASN A 530 -23.59 3.33 -0.09
N ARG A 531 -24.57 3.81 0.69
CA ARG A 531 -24.27 4.83 1.71
C ARG A 531 -23.48 4.23 2.85
N VAL A 532 -23.70 2.97 3.22
CA VAL A 532 -22.89 2.24 4.20
C VAL A 532 -21.54 1.83 3.61
N LEU A 533 -21.43 1.48 2.34
CA LEU A 533 -20.20 1.07 1.63
C LEU A 533 -19.39 2.26 1.18
N GLU A 534 -19.97 3.33 0.62
CA GLU A 534 -19.23 4.58 0.41
C GLU A 534 -18.81 5.16 1.76
N ARG A 535 -19.62 4.99 2.81
CA ARG A 535 -19.19 5.35 4.15
C ARG A 535 -18.07 4.44 4.62
N GLN A 536 -18.15 3.12 4.43
CA GLN A 536 -17.10 2.16 4.79
C GLN A 536 -15.87 2.20 3.89
N ILE A 537 -15.96 2.64 2.64
CA ILE A 537 -14.85 2.77 1.67
C ILE A 537 -14.25 4.16 1.82
N ARG A 538 -15.02 5.23 2.02
CA ARG A 538 -14.44 6.49 2.48
C ARG A 538 -13.81 6.31 3.85
N GLU A 539 -14.43 5.59 4.77
CA GLU A 539 -13.85 5.22 6.06
C GLU A 539 -12.62 4.33 5.84
N ARG A 540 -12.65 3.23 5.07
CA ARG A 540 -11.51 2.32 4.85
C ARG A 540 -10.38 2.91 4.01
N THR A 541 -10.65 3.72 2.99
CA THR A 541 -9.64 4.37 2.14
C THR A 541 -9.08 5.60 2.84
N SER A 542 -9.90 6.37 3.57
CA SER A 542 -9.41 7.37 4.51
C SER A 542 -8.67 6.72 5.67
N GLU A 543 -9.03 5.51 6.12
CA GLU A 543 -8.37 4.72 7.16
C GLU A 543 -7.08 4.10 6.65
N LEU A 544 -7.00 3.65 5.39
CA LEU A 544 -5.78 3.08 4.79
C LEU A 544 -4.78 4.18 4.43
N GLN A 545 -5.23 5.30 3.86
CA GLN A 545 -4.39 6.50 3.71
C GLN A 545 -4.10 7.16 5.06
N HIS A 546 -5.02 7.10 6.04
CA HIS A 546 -4.70 7.45 7.42
C HIS A 546 -3.60 6.54 7.94
N GLN A 547 -3.75 5.22 7.87
CA GLN A 547 -2.85 4.25 8.49
C GLN A 547 -1.47 4.24 7.82
N ALA A 548 -1.39 4.56 6.52
CA ALA A 548 -0.11 4.68 5.81
C ALA A 548 0.66 5.96 6.13
N HIS A 549 -0.04 7.09 6.37
CA HIS A 549 0.58 8.40 6.58
C HIS A 549 0.38 9.00 7.97
N ASN A 550 -0.39 8.36 8.84
CA ASN A 550 -0.70 8.79 10.21
C ASN A 550 -0.45 7.65 11.18
N ASP A 551 -0.08 8.03 12.38
CA ASP A 551 0.13 7.17 13.51
C ASP A 551 -1.20 6.62 14.00
N SER A 552 -1.28 5.30 14.18
CA SER A 552 -2.53 4.58 14.48
C SER A 552 -3.14 4.92 15.85
N LEU A 553 -2.35 5.51 16.75
CA LEU A 553 -2.78 5.88 18.09
C LEU A 553 -3.24 7.34 18.17
N THR A 554 -2.38 8.27 17.76
CA THR A 554 -2.62 9.72 17.92
C THR A 554 -3.30 10.36 16.71
N ASN A 555 -3.35 9.63 15.60
CA ASN A 555 -3.91 10.09 14.34
C ASN A 555 -3.24 11.37 13.77
N LEU A 556 -2.00 11.61 14.19
CA LEU A 556 -1.10 12.60 13.60
C LEU A 556 -0.34 11.99 12.43
N PRO A 557 0.15 12.78 11.47
CA PRO A 557 1.10 12.34 10.47
C PRO A 557 2.23 11.51 11.08
N ASN A 558 2.49 10.32 10.56
CA ASN A 558 3.51 9.42 11.05
C ASN A 558 4.91 9.82 10.52
N ARG A 559 5.95 9.12 10.99
CA ARG A 559 7.34 9.36 10.60
C ARG A 559 7.54 9.47 9.08
N LEU A 560 6.90 8.61 8.29
CA LEU A 560 7.01 8.63 6.84
C LEU A 560 6.48 9.94 6.26
N ARG A 561 5.25 10.33 6.62
CA ARG A 561 4.65 11.57 6.13
C ARG A 561 5.36 12.82 6.63
N CYS A 562 5.92 12.79 7.84
CA CYS A 562 6.72 13.89 8.37
C CYS A 562 7.99 14.13 7.54
N LEU A 563 8.69 13.06 7.15
CA LEU A 563 9.91 13.15 6.33
C LEU A 563 9.59 13.67 4.92
N GLU A 564 8.55 13.13 4.29
CA GLU A 564 8.10 13.60 2.98
C GLU A 564 7.72 15.09 3.01
N TYR A 565 6.94 15.51 4.00
CA TYR A 565 6.54 16.91 4.13
C TYR A 565 7.73 17.82 4.44
N LEU A 566 8.72 17.36 5.22
CA LEU A 566 9.93 18.13 5.49
C LEU A 566 10.78 18.32 4.22
N ASP A 567 10.86 17.30 3.36
CA ASP A 567 11.53 17.40 2.07
C ASP A 567 10.77 18.33 1.10
N GLU A 568 9.44 18.24 1.05
CA GLU A 568 8.56 19.17 0.31
C GLU A 568 8.79 20.61 0.79
N LEU A 569 8.81 20.82 2.10
CA LEU A 569 9.00 22.12 2.73
C LEU A 569 10.40 22.70 2.47
N ARG A 570 11.43 21.86 2.52
CA ARG A 570 12.81 22.23 2.18
C ARG A 570 12.92 22.67 0.73
N ALA A 571 12.35 21.91 -0.21
CA ALA A 571 12.36 22.24 -1.63
C ALA A 571 11.66 23.58 -1.89
N GLN A 572 10.48 23.78 -1.29
CA GLN A 572 9.75 25.05 -1.38
C GLN A 572 10.56 26.22 -0.77
N ALA A 573 11.14 26.03 0.41
CA ALA A 573 11.90 27.08 1.09
C ALA A 573 13.18 27.46 0.33
N GLN A 574 13.81 26.50 -0.34
CA GLN A 574 14.96 26.74 -1.21
C GLN A 574 14.59 27.57 -2.45
N GLU A 575 13.42 27.34 -3.04
CA GLU A 575 12.92 28.11 -4.19
C GLU A 575 12.47 29.53 -3.79
N GLU A 576 11.79 29.65 -2.65
CA GLU A 576 11.24 30.92 -2.15
C GLU A 576 12.25 31.76 -1.34
N ASN A 577 13.45 31.20 -1.10
CA ASN A 577 14.47 31.75 -0.19
C ASN A 577 13.89 32.11 1.18
N SER A 578 13.07 31.20 1.72
CA SER A 578 12.38 31.34 3.01
C SER A 578 12.97 30.40 4.06
N ARG A 579 12.62 30.63 5.33
CA ARG A 579 13.10 29.82 6.47
C ARG A 579 11.94 29.11 7.13
N PHE A 580 12.26 28.02 7.82
CA PHE A 580 11.32 27.31 8.68
C PHE A 580 12.06 26.67 9.85
N ALA A 581 11.35 26.44 10.94
CA ALA A 581 11.85 25.72 12.10
C ALA A 581 11.30 24.30 12.14
N VAL A 582 12.17 23.36 12.49
CA VAL A 582 11.87 22.00 12.91
C VAL A 582 11.93 21.97 14.43
N MET A 583 10.80 21.68 15.08
CA MET A 583 10.70 21.53 16.51
C MET A 583 10.49 20.06 16.84
N PHE A 584 11.47 19.42 17.47
CA PHE A 584 11.36 18.07 17.99
C PHE A 584 10.85 18.13 19.43
N ILE A 585 9.80 17.38 19.75
CA ILE A 585 9.06 17.50 21.00
C ILE A 585 8.97 16.12 21.64
N ASP A 586 9.32 16.00 22.90
CA ASP A 586 9.23 14.75 23.65
C ASP A 586 8.46 14.97 24.96
N LEU A 587 7.62 14.00 25.33
CA LEU A 587 6.82 14.07 26.55
C LEU A 587 7.64 13.63 27.76
N ASP A 588 7.77 14.54 28.71
CA ASP A 588 8.56 14.31 29.90
C ASP A 588 7.97 13.17 30.77
N ASP A 589 8.82 12.24 31.18
CA ASP A 589 8.53 11.10 32.07
C ASP A 589 7.43 10.13 31.59
N PHE A 590 7.17 10.10 30.27
CA PHE A 590 6.18 9.21 29.65
C PHE A 590 6.33 7.73 30.04
N LYS A 591 7.57 7.22 30.06
CA LYS A 591 7.85 5.83 30.45
C LYS A 591 7.40 5.52 31.88
N SER A 592 7.58 6.45 32.82
CA SER A 592 7.12 6.25 34.21
C SER A 592 5.60 6.16 34.30
N ILE A 593 4.88 6.83 33.40
CA ILE A 593 3.41 6.77 33.32
C ILE A 593 2.99 5.40 32.78
N ASN A 594 3.63 4.89 31.72
CA ASN A 594 3.40 3.54 31.23
C ASN A 594 3.68 2.46 32.28
N ASP A 595 4.82 2.56 32.99
CA ASP A 595 5.23 1.57 33.98
C ASP A 595 4.32 1.60 35.23
N SER A 596 3.79 2.76 35.60
CA SER A 596 2.95 2.93 36.81
C SER A 596 1.46 2.73 36.57
N MET A 597 0.97 3.07 35.37
CA MET A 597 -0.46 3.11 35.05
C MET A 597 -0.86 2.19 33.89
N GLY A 598 0.11 1.45 33.34
CA GLY A 598 -0.08 0.58 32.20
C GLY A 598 -0.10 1.33 30.87
N HIS A 599 0.08 0.58 29.79
CA HIS A 599 0.15 1.12 28.43
C HIS A 599 -1.13 1.85 28.00
N GLU A 600 -2.30 1.48 28.52
CA GLU A 600 -3.57 2.16 28.20
C GLU A 600 -3.59 3.63 28.65
N ALA A 601 -3.01 3.93 29.82
CA ALA A 601 -2.92 5.30 30.33
C ALA A 601 -1.91 6.15 29.55
N GLY A 602 -0.78 5.56 29.13
CA GLY A 602 0.16 6.24 28.25
C GLY A 602 -0.42 6.50 26.87
N ASP A 603 -1.17 5.55 26.31
CA ASP A 603 -1.86 5.72 25.04
C ASP A 603 -2.86 6.88 25.09
N ALA A 604 -3.63 7.00 26.17
CA ALA A 604 -4.55 8.11 26.39
C ALA A 604 -3.84 9.46 26.54
N LEU A 605 -2.67 9.48 27.17
CA LEU A 605 -1.84 10.67 27.30
C LEU A 605 -1.29 11.15 25.95
N LEU A 606 -0.80 10.24 25.10
CA LEU A 606 -0.31 10.57 23.77
C LEU A 606 -1.41 11.18 22.89
N ILE A 607 -2.65 10.70 23.03
CA ILE A 607 -3.81 11.23 22.32
C ILE A 607 -4.11 12.67 22.76
N ASP A 608 -4.15 12.96 24.08
CA ASP A 608 -4.43 14.32 24.58
C ASP A 608 -3.27 15.29 24.26
N ALA A 609 -2.03 14.82 24.28
CA ALA A 609 -0.86 15.60 23.85
C ALA A 609 -0.95 16.01 22.37
N ALA A 610 -1.34 15.08 21.49
CA ALA A 610 -1.56 15.38 20.08
C ALA A 610 -2.66 16.43 19.86
N ILE A 611 -3.74 16.38 20.65
CA ILE A 611 -4.84 17.36 20.59
C ILE A 611 -4.36 18.76 20.98
N ARG A 612 -3.58 18.86 22.07
CA ARG A 612 -3.04 20.13 22.55
C ARG A 612 -2.09 20.76 21.55
N LEU A 613 -1.16 19.99 21.00
CA LEU A 613 -0.24 20.48 19.97
C LEU A 613 -1.02 21.08 18.79
N LYS A 614 -2.04 20.37 18.29
CA LYS A 614 -2.91 20.89 17.23
C LYS A 614 -3.66 22.18 17.59
N SER A 615 -4.06 22.35 18.86
CA SER A 615 -4.83 23.53 19.31
C SER A 615 -4.00 24.81 19.34
N VAL A 616 -2.69 24.68 19.51
CA VAL A 616 -1.76 25.80 19.66
C VAL A 616 -1.22 26.30 18.32
N LEU A 617 -1.07 25.39 17.37
CA LEU A 617 -0.45 25.64 16.08
C LEU A 617 -1.40 26.36 15.11
N HIS A 618 -0.84 27.14 14.20
CA HIS A 618 -1.63 27.76 13.14
C HIS A 618 -2.01 26.73 12.07
N SER A 619 -3.01 27.06 11.25
CA SER A 619 -3.50 26.18 10.18
C SER A 619 -2.45 25.78 9.14
N ASP A 620 -1.37 26.55 9.04
CA ASP A 620 -0.32 26.35 8.03
C ASP A 620 0.93 25.69 8.62
N ASP A 621 0.95 25.43 9.93
CA ASP A 621 2.01 24.71 10.62
C ASP A 621 1.70 23.20 10.55
N PHE A 622 2.75 22.38 10.54
CA PHE A 622 2.62 20.93 10.46
C PHE A 622 2.98 20.30 11.79
N VAL A 623 2.25 19.26 12.20
CA VAL A 623 2.57 18.45 13.39
C VAL A 623 2.42 16.98 13.05
N GLY A 624 3.35 16.16 13.54
CA GLY A 624 3.35 14.71 13.37
C GLY A 624 3.93 13.98 14.57
N ARG A 625 3.79 12.65 14.60
CA ARG A 625 4.37 11.75 15.62
C ARG A 625 5.39 10.83 14.95
N LEU A 626 6.61 10.82 15.47
CA LEU A 626 7.70 10.03 14.91
C LEU A 626 7.75 8.59 15.47
N GLY A 627 7.20 8.38 16.67
CA GLY A 627 7.09 7.10 17.37
C GLY A 627 7.24 7.29 18.88
N GLY A 628 6.73 6.37 19.70
CA GLY A 628 6.84 6.50 21.17
C GLY A 628 6.23 7.81 21.70
N ASP A 629 6.94 8.53 22.54
CA ASP A 629 6.61 9.85 23.10
C ASP A 629 7.06 11.04 22.25
N GLU A 630 7.55 10.79 21.04
CA GLU A 630 8.19 11.81 20.20
C GLU A 630 7.25 12.38 19.13
N PHE A 631 7.13 13.70 19.13
CA PHE A 631 6.38 14.51 18.17
C PHE A 631 7.31 15.46 17.43
N VAL A 632 6.90 15.90 16.24
CA VAL A 632 7.61 16.91 15.47
C VAL A 632 6.64 17.98 14.97
N VAL A 633 7.08 19.23 14.99
CA VAL A 633 6.35 20.38 14.47
C VAL A 633 7.22 21.12 13.47
N PHE A 634 6.64 21.50 12.32
CA PHE A 634 7.30 22.35 11.33
C PHE A 634 6.55 23.68 11.22
N VAL A 635 7.27 24.78 11.42
CA VAL A 635 6.71 26.13 11.44
C VAL A 635 7.40 26.96 10.36
N LYS A 636 6.63 27.50 9.40
CA LYS A 636 7.17 28.39 8.37
C LYS A 636 7.34 29.82 8.90
N GLU A 637 8.40 30.51 8.51
CA GLU A 637 8.57 31.91 8.87
C GLU A 637 7.58 32.79 8.10
N LYS A 638 6.76 33.59 8.81
CA LYS A 638 5.79 34.51 8.20
C LYS A 638 6.17 35.96 8.46
N GLY A 639 6.61 36.65 7.41
CA GLY A 639 6.90 38.10 7.43
C GLY A 639 8.18 38.47 8.20
N ARG A 640 8.37 39.78 8.45
CA ARG A 640 9.59 40.34 9.09
C ARG A 640 9.69 40.10 10.62
N GLU A 641 8.67 39.51 11.25
CA GLU A 641 8.58 39.27 12.71
C GLU A 641 8.27 37.79 13.04
N GLY A 642 8.70 36.84 12.20
CA GLY A 642 8.46 35.41 12.41
C GLY A 642 9.28 34.83 13.56
N ASN A 643 8.78 34.88 14.79
CA ASN A 643 9.50 34.39 15.97
C ASN A 643 9.11 32.93 16.31
N PHE A 644 9.95 31.96 15.94
CA PHE A 644 9.77 30.54 16.26
C PHE A 644 9.68 30.27 17.77
N SER A 645 10.34 31.06 18.61
CA SER A 645 10.24 30.97 20.07
C SER A 645 8.80 31.11 20.55
N ARG A 646 8.04 32.03 19.94
CA ARG A 646 6.66 32.31 20.32
C ARG A 646 5.74 31.10 20.10
N VAL A 647 6.03 30.26 19.12
CA VAL A 647 5.27 29.03 18.90
C VAL A 647 5.63 27.98 19.94
N ALA A 648 6.93 27.80 20.22
CA ALA A 648 7.39 26.90 21.28
C ALA A 648 6.85 27.31 22.67
N ASP A 649 6.86 28.60 23.01
CA ASP A 649 6.26 29.15 24.24
C ASP A 649 4.79 28.78 24.40
N LYS A 650 4.01 28.93 23.32
CA LYS A 650 2.59 28.58 23.37
C LYS A 650 2.39 27.07 23.56
N ILE A 651 3.23 26.23 22.95
CA ILE A 651 3.13 24.78 23.09
C ILE A 651 3.40 24.42 24.55
N LEU A 652 4.50 24.88 25.12
CA LEU A 652 4.84 24.63 26.52
C LEU A 652 3.76 25.14 27.48
N LEU A 653 3.20 26.33 27.21
CA LEU A 653 2.13 26.90 28.03
C LEU A 653 0.87 26.01 28.04
N GLU A 654 0.53 25.40 26.90
CA GLU A 654 -0.61 24.49 26.82
C GLU A 654 -0.33 23.14 27.51
N PHE A 655 0.91 22.67 27.45
CA PHE A 655 1.33 21.45 28.14
C PHE A 655 1.42 21.63 29.67
N LYS A 656 1.53 22.86 30.18
CA LYS A 656 1.41 23.13 31.63
C LYS A 656 0.02 22.82 32.21
N ASN A 657 -1.02 22.77 31.38
CA ASN A 657 -2.35 22.36 31.84
C ASN A 657 -2.36 20.87 32.20
N SER A 658 -3.14 20.42 33.20
CA SER A 658 -3.20 18.99 33.55
C SER A 658 -3.92 18.17 32.47
N PHE A 659 -3.37 17.00 32.13
CA PHE A 659 -3.96 15.94 31.30
C PHE A 659 -4.99 15.17 32.10
N ASN A 660 -6.18 14.97 31.58
CA ASN A 660 -7.25 14.27 32.31
C ASN A 660 -7.40 12.86 31.77
N ILE A 661 -6.68 11.90 32.37
CA ILE A 661 -6.59 10.51 31.93
C ILE A 661 -7.30 9.63 32.97
N GLU A 662 -8.30 8.85 32.55
CA GLU A 662 -9.07 7.93 33.42
C GLU A 662 -9.63 8.58 34.71
N ASN A 663 -10.17 9.79 34.60
CA ASN A 663 -10.66 10.62 35.73
C ASN A 663 -9.57 11.07 36.73
N ARG A 664 -8.30 11.00 36.34
CA ARG A 664 -7.16 11.53 37.10
C ARG A 664 -6.53 12.70 36.35
N ARG A 665 -6.09 13.71 37.08
CA ARG A 665 -5.35 14.85 36.52
C ARG A 665 -3.86 14.58 36.62
N LEU A 666 -3.24 14.26 35.49
CA LEU A 666 -1.81 14.09 35.34
C LEU A 666 -1.19 15.43 34.94
N LYS A 667 -0.09 15.82 35.57
CA LYS A 667 0.74 16.91 35.06
C LYS A 667 1.86 16.27 34.26
N VAL A 668 1.89 16.56 32.97
CA VAL A 668 2.91 16.08 32.05
C VAL A 668 3.42 17.30 31.30
N SER A 669 4.72 17.49 31.24
CA SER A 669 5.33 18.56 30.46
C SER A 669 5.92 18.02 29.16
N ALA A 670 6.44 18.91 28.32
CA ALA A 670 7.16 18.52 27.12
C ALA A 670 8.46 19.30 27.02
N SER A 671 9.48 18.65 26.49
CA SER A 671 10.77 19.26 26.16
C SER A 671 10.87 19.46 24.65
N ILE A 672 11.29 20.64 24.19
CA ILE A 672 11.27 21.01 22.77
C ILE A 672 12.65 21.43 22.27
N GLY A 673 13.15 20.78 21.21
CA GLY A 673 14.38 21.19 20.52
C GLY A 673 14.08 21.82 19.18
N ILE A 674 14.69 22.97 18.87
CA ILE A 674 14.38 23.75 17.68
C ILE A 674 15.61 23.87 16.77
N SER A 675 15.48 23.43 15.51
CA SER A 675 16.49 23.57 14.45
C SER A 675 15.92 24.37 13.29
N ILE A 676 16.64 25.39 12.81
CA ILE A 676 16.15 26.31 11.77
C ILE A 676 16.84 26.03 10.44
N TYR A 677 16.06 25.82 9.37
CA TYR A 677 16.57 25.77 8.01
C TYR A 677 16.74 27.19 7.44
N PRO A 678 17.84 27.51 6.73
CA PRO A 678 18.99 26.64 6.39
C PRO A 678 20.16 26.67 7.41
N ASP A 679 20.05 27.46 8.48
CA ASP A 679 21.16 27.79 9.39
C ASP A 679 21.70 26.59 10.18
N ASN A 680 20.84 25.64 10.52
CA ASN A 680 21.16 24.46 11.34
C ASN A 680 21.18 23.16 10.53
N GLY A 681 21.16 23.21 9.20
CA GLY A 681 21.26 22.01 8.36
C GLY A 681 20.73 22.23 6.94
N GLN A 682 21.30 21.51 5.97
CA GLN A 682 20.90 21.57 4.56
C GLN A 682 20.06 20.37 4.09
N THR A 683 19.97 19.32 4.90
CA THR A 683 19.19 18.10 4.61
C THR A 683 18.20 17.84 5.73
N SER A 684 17.08 17.20 5.40
CA SER A 684 16.02 16.84 6.34
C SER A 684 16.52 15.97 7.49
N SER A 685 17.48 15.07 7.21
CA SER A 685 18.15 14.25 8.23
C SER A 685 18.97 15.07 9.22
N VAL A 686 19.74 16.07 8.76
CA VAL A 686 20.57 16.92 9.62
C VAL A 686 19.70 17.86 10.46
N LEU A 687 18.63 18.43 9.88
CA LEU A 687 17.70 19.28 10.60
C LEU A 687 16.99 18.54 11.74
N LEU A 688 16.50 17.33 11.47
CA LEU A 688 15.86 16.48 12.48
C LEU A 688 16.84 16.05 13.57
N SER A 689 18.06 15.62 13.20
CA SER A 689 19.09 15.22 14.17
C SER A 689 19.50 16.38 15.09
N ASN A 690 19.62 17.59 14.55
CA ASN A 690 19.98 18.77 15.34
C ASN A 690 18.81 19.25 16.21
N ALA A 691 17.56 19.11 15.74
CA ALA A 691 16.39 19.38 16.56
C ALA A 691 16.27 18.39 17.73
N ASP A 692 16.56 17.11 17.51
CA ASP A 692 16.60 16.07 18.55
C ASP A 692 17.68 16.37 19.61
N ALA A 693 18.90 16.71 19.20
CA ALA A 693 19.96 17.11 20.13
C ALA A 693 19.56 18.30 21.02
N ALA A 694 18.90 19.32 20.44
CA ALA A 694 18.39 20.46 21.19
C ALA A 694 17.21 20.10 22.13
N MET A 695 16.43 19.07 21.79
CA MET A 695 15.35 18.57 22.64
C MET A 695 15.92 17.86 23.85
N TYR A 696 16.92 17.02 23.64
CA TYR A 696 17.64 16.35 24.71
C TYR A 696 18.28 17.35 25.69
N HIS A 697 18.91 18.40 25.16
CA HIS A 697 19.42 19.49 25.98
C HIS A 697 18.31 20.18 26.80
N SER A 698 17.11 20.34 26.22
CA SER A 698 15.95 20.90 26.93
C SER A 698 15.47 20.00 28.08
N LYS A 699 15.61 18.67 27.95
CA LYS A 699 15.33 17.74 29.07
C LYS A 699 16.32 17.92 30.21
N ASP A 700 17.58 18.20 29.89
CA ASP A 700 18.65 18.32 30.89
C ASP A 700 18.63 19.66 31.63
N MET A 701 18.15 20.72 30.97
CA MET A 701 17.93 22.04 31.56
C MET A 701 16.67 22.14 32.47
N GLY A 702 16.08 21.01 32.87
CA GLY A 702 14.97 20.98 33.82
C GLY A 702 13.60 20.66 33.23
N ARG A 703 13.54 20.20 31.96
CA ARG A 703 12.30 19.79 31.26
C ARG A 703 11.28 20.93 31.15
N SER A 704 10.16 20.72 30.46
CA SER A 704 9.14 21.76 30.27
C SER A 704 9.63 23.07 29.62
N ILE A 705 10.73 23.04 28.87
CA ILE A 705 11.34 24.18 28.19
C ILE A 705 11.65 23.89 26.72
N TYR A 706 12.08 24.91 25.98
CA TYR A 706 12.61 24.73 24.64
C TYR A 706 14.05 25.26 24.53
N SER A 707 14.84 24.65 23.65
CA SER A 707 16.18 25.10 23.30
C SER A 707 16.34 25.20 21.80
N PHE A 708 16.97 26.27 21.32
CA PHE A 708 17.44 26.31 19.94
C PHE A 708 18.75 25.56 19.82
N PHE A 709 18.90 24.80 18.74
CA PHE A 709 20.13 24.10 18.45
C PHE A 709 21.31 25.08 18.37
N THR A 710 22.32 24.84 19.20
CA THR A 710 23.65 25.41 19.06
C THR A 710 24.66 24.29 18.82
N ALA A 711 25.78 24.60 18.17
CA ALA A 711 26.80 23.59 17.87
C ALA A 711 27.37 22.90 19.13
N ASP A 712 27.34 23.60 20.28
CA ASP A 712 27.85 23.12 21.57
C ASP A 712 26.97 22.02 22.20
N MET A 713 25.66 21.96 21.88
CA MET A 713 24.73 20.97 22.45
C MET A 713 25.08 19.53 22.07
N ASN A 714 25.65 19.31 20.89
CA ASN A 714 26.14 17.98 20.49
C ASN A 714 27.28 17.48 21.37
N GLN A 715 28.07 18.40 21.96
CA GLN A 715 29.18 18.06 22.86
C GLN A 715 28.69 17.68 24.26
N GLU A 716 27.58 18.26 24.71
CA GLU A 716 26.97 17.98 26.01
C GLU A 716 26.28 16.61 26.06
N VAL A 717 25.55 16.25 24.99
CA VAL A 717 24.99 14.90 24.81
C VAL A 717 26.10 13.84 24.83
N GLU A 718 27.23 14.12 24.19
CA GLU A 718 28.40 13.23 24.18
C GLU A 718 29.08 13.15 25.56
N THR A 719 29.17 14.26 26.30
CA THR A 719 29.73 14.30 27.66
C THR A 719 28.89 13.48 28.63
N ARG A 720 27.56 13.59 28.54
CA ARG A 720 26.63 12.79 29.36
C ARG A 720 26.72 11.30 29.05
N ARG A 721 26.93 10.93 27.79
CA ARG A 721 27.20 9.54 27.38
C ARG A 721 28.45 9.01 28.08
N GLN A 722 29.54 9.79 28.10
CA GLN A 722 30.78 9.43 28.78
C GLN A 722 30.61 9.27 30.30
N TYR A 723 29.87 10.17 30.95
CA TYR A 723 29.58 10.06 32.38
C TYR A 723 28.78 8.80 32.71
N THR A 724 27.78 8.48 31.88
CA THR A 724 26.97 7.26 32.03
C THR A 724 27.82 6.00 31.94
N GLU A 725 28.71 5.93 30.95
CA GLU A 725 29.60 4.78 30.74
C GLU A 725 30.56 4.56 31.92
N GLN A 726 31.14 5.64 32.47
CA GLN A 726 32.13 5.55 33.55
C GLN A 726 31.48 5.33 34.93
N LEU A 727 30.33 5.94 35.20
CA LEU A 727 29.66 5.87 36.50
C LEU A 727 29.29 4.42 36.90
N HIS A 728 28.99 3.56 35.92
CA HIS A 728 28.71 2.14 36.14
C HIS A 728 29.82 1.38 36.87
N ARG A 729 31.08 1.82 36.75
CA ARG A 729 32.25 1.19 37.37
C ARG A 729 32.83 1.99 38.54
N ALA A 730 32.41 3.25 38.71
CA ALA A 730 32.99 4.18 39.69
C ALA A 730 33.01 3.64 41.12
N LEU A 731 31.92 2.98 41.55
CA LEU A 731 31.84 2.40 42.90
C LEU A 731 32.82 1.22 43.10
N GLN A 732 33.00 0.38 42.08
CA GLN A 732 33.92 -0.77 42.13
C GLN A 732 35.38 -0.34 42.08
N LEU A 733 35.66 0.79 41.43
CA LEU A 733 36.99 1.37 41.29
C LEU A 733 37.40 2.28 42.45
N GLY A 734 36.50 2.49 43.44
CA GLY A 734 36.77 3.35 44.58
C GLY A 734 36.84 4.84 44.23
N GLU A 735 36.17 5.25 43.15
CA GLU A 735 36.15 6.64 42.68
C GLU A 735 35.09 7.50 43.38
N ILE A 736 34.16 6.85 44.10
CA ILE A 736 33.13 7.52 44.89
C ILE A 736 33.62 7.67 46.33
N GLU A 737 33.68 8.92 46.80
CA GLU A 737 34.17 9.29 48.12
C GLU A 737 33.13 10.11 48.89
N CYS A 738 33.26 10.15 50.21
CA CYS A 738 32.40 10.93 51.11
C CYS A 738 33.19 12.05 51.77
N TYR A 739 32.68 13.27 51.61
CA TYR A 739 33.18 14.48 52.27
C TYR A 739 32.16 14.87 53.35
N TYR A 740 32.60 15.61 54.35
CA TYR A 740 31.81 15.91 55.53
C TYR A 740 31.84 17.41 55.81
N GLN A 741 30.67 17.98 56.08
CA GLN A 741 30.56 19.40 56.43
C GLN A 741 29.93 19.55 57.81
N PRO A 742 30.52 20.34 58.73
CA PRO A 742 29.97 20.52 60.07
C PRO A 742 28.70 21.39 60.08
N LYS A 743 27.77 21.02 60.96
CA LYS A 743 26.58 21.78 61.34
C LYS A 743 26.79 22.38 62.73
N LEU A 744 26.51 23.67 62.89
CA LEU A 744 26.75 24.43 64.13
C LEU A 744 25.45 24.99 64.67
N SER A 745 25.21 24.81 65.96
CA SER A 745 24.07 25.42 66.66
C SER A 745 24.21 26.93 66.77
N LEU A 746 23.09 27.65 66.76
CA LEU A 746 23.03 29.06 67.12
C LEU A 746 22.29 29.24 68.45
N PRO A 747 22.69 30.24 69.27
CA PRO A 747 23.75 31.22 69.02
C PRO A 747 25.16 30.72 69.39
N ASP A 748 25.30 29.56 70.02
CA ASP A 748 26.54 29.14 70.71
C ASP A 748 27.68 28.69 69.77
N LEU A 749 27.38 28.49 68.48
CA LEU A 749 28.30 27.99 67.45
C LEU A 749 28.96 26.66 67.83
N ASP A 750 28.26 25.84 68.61
CA ASP A 750 28.75 24.53 69.00
C ASP A 750 28.38 23.49 67.94
N ILE A 751 29.31 22.59 67.64
CA ILE A 751 29.16 21.61 66.56
C ILE A 751 28.19 20.52 67.00
N THR A 752 27.05 20.43 66.34
CA THR A 752 25.95 19.50 66.68
C THR A 752 26.00 18.23 65.83
N GLY A 753 26.49 18.33 64.61
CA GLY A 753 26.56 17.21 63.69
C GLY A 753 27.24 17.54 62.38
N PHE A 754 27.04 16.67 61.39
CA PHE A 754 27.69 16.77 60.08
C PHE A 754 26.73 16.37 58.98
N GLU A 755 26.88 16.93 57.80
CA GLU A 755 26.28 16.42 56.57
C GLU A 755 27.32 15.64 55.77
N VAL A 756 26.95 14.45 55.28
CA VAL A 756 27.77 13.67 54.35
C VAL A 756 27.43 14.04 52.90
N LEU A 757 28.46 14.33 52.13
CA LEU A 757 28.36 14.80 50.76
C LEU A 757 29.21 13.91 49.85
N VAL A 758 28.55 13.28 48.88
CA VAL A 758 29.20 12.37 47.94
C VAL A 758 30.05 13.15 46.91
N ARG A 759 31.18 12.60 46.51
CA ARG A 759 32.10 13.14 45.49
C ARG A 759 32.49 12.03 44.54
N TRP A 760 32.58 12.36 43.25
CA TRP A 760 33.09 11.44 42.24
C TRP A 760 34.40 11.98 41.66
N ASN A 761 35.49 11.27 41.95
CA ASN A 761 36.83 11.59 41.50
C ASN A 761 37.27 10.55 40.47
N ASN A 762 37.09 10.88 39.19
CA ASN A 762 37.45 9.97 38.09
C ASN A 762 38.83 10.33 37.50
N PRO A 763 39.71 9.34 37.22
CA PRO A 763 41.04 9.61 36.66
C PRO A 763 41.05 10.26 35.28
N GLU A 764 40.02 10.02 34.46
CA GLU A 764 39.91 10.53 33.08
C GLU A 764 39.09 11.82 33.00
N LEU A 765 38.00 11.90 33.76
CA LEU A 765 37.05 13.03 33.74
C LEU A 765 37.39 14.11 34.77
N GLY A 766 38.28 13.83 35.73
CA GLY A 766 38.60 14.72 36.84
C GLY A 766 37.55 14.67 37.96
N GLN A 767 37.39 15.79 38.68
CA GLN A 767 36.36 15.91 39.72
C GLN A 767 35.01 16.20 39.06
N VAL A 768 34.08 15.26 39.15
CA VAL A 768 32.74 15.40 38.57
C VAL A 768 31.78 15.91 39.65
N SER A 769 31.02 16.96 39.32
CA SER A 769 30.08 17.57 40.25
C SER A 769 28.92 16.62 40.57
N PRO A 770 28.47 16.55 41.84
CA PRO A 770 27.24 15.84 42.20
C PRO A 770 26.01 16.25 41.37
N ARG A 771 25.94 17.53 40.97
CA ARG A 771 24.86 18.04 40.11
C ARG A 771 24.84 17.38 38.73
N ASP A 772 25.98 16.89 38.25
CA ASP A 772 26.10 16.30 36.90
C ASP A 772 25.87 14.78 36.94
N PHE A 773 26.38 14.08 37.97
CA PHE A 773 26.32 12.62 38.01
C PHE A 773 25.15 12.04 38.82
N ILE A 774 24.59 12.75 39.80
CA ILE A 774 23.44 12.25 40.56
C ILE A 774 22.20 12.05 39.68
N PRO A 775 21.82 12.99 38.77
CA PRO A 775 20.71 12.76 37.84
C PRO A 775 20.94 11.53 36.93
N ILE A 776 22.20 11.29 36.54
CA ILE A 776 22.58 10.11 35.76
C ILE A 776 22.44 8.85 36.62
N ALA A 777 22.93 8.86 37.86
CA ALA A 777 22.80 7.77 38.81
C ALA A 777 21.33 7.39 39.05
N GLU A 778 20.46 8.39 39.14
CA GLU A 778 19.02 8.22 39.31
C GLU A 778 18.38 7.57 38.08
N SER A 779 18.61 8.14 36.89
CA SER A 779 18.03 7.62 35.64
C SER A 779 18.49 6.20 35.28
N THR A 780 19.70 5.80 35.72
CA THR A 780 20.30 4.48 35.47
C THR A 780 20.05 3.48 36.60
N GLY A 781 19.47 3.91 37.73
CA GLY A 781 19.29 3.10 38.94
C GLY A 781 20.57 2.88 39.76
N LEU A 782 21.72 3.43 39.34
CA LEU A 782 22.98 3.39 40.10
C LEU A 782 22.92 4.18 41.41
N ILE A 783 21.91 5.03 41.60
CA ILE A 783 21.70 5.75 42.86
C ILE A 783 21.43 4.82 44.04
N LEU A 784 20.87 3.63 43.81
CA LEU A 784 20.60 2.64 44.87
C LEU A 784 21.91 2.13 45.51
N PRO A 785 22.85 1.53 44.76
CA PRO A 785 24.11 1.07 45.34
C PRO A 785 25.01 2.23 45.83
N ILE A 786 24.96 3.40 45.20
CA ILE A 786 25.70 4.59 45.68
C ILE A 786 25.14 5.07 47.02
N GLY A 787 23.82 5.16 47.16
CA GLY A 787 23.18 5.61 48.39
C GLY A 787 23.42 4.66 49.57
N GLN A 788 23.40 3.34 49.33
CA GLN A 788 23.76 2.36 50.35
C GLN A 788 25.22 2.54 50.82
N PHE A 789 26.15 2.70 49.87
CA PHE A 789 27.56 2.95 50.19
C PHE A 789 27.77 4.22 51.01
N VAL A 790 27.13 5.33 50.62
CA VAL A 790 27.22 6.60 51.34
C VAL A 790 26.69 6.45 52.76
N TYR A 791 25.56 5.77 52.95
CA TYR A 791 24.98 5.55 54.28
C TYR A 791 25.90 4.71 55.20
N GLU A 792 26.41 3.59 54.70
CA GLU A 792 27.32 2.72 55.47
C GLU A 792 28.60 3.46 55.88
N GLN A 793 29.17 4.25 54.98
CA GLN A 793 30.35 5.08 55.24
C GLN A 793 30.05 6.18 56.28
N ALA A 794 28.92 6.87 56.13
CA ALA A 794 28.50 7.92 57.04
C ALA A 794 28.32 7.42 58.48
N LEU A 795 27.67 6.26 58.67
CA LEU A 795 27.50 5.67 60.00
C LEU A 795 28.80 5.16 60.60
N THR A 796 29.67 4.56 59.78
CA THR A 796 31.01 4.13 60.22
C THR A 796 31.80 5.33 60.74
N LYS A 797 31.80 6.43 60.00
CA LYS A 797 32.50 7.66 60.40
C LYS A 797 31.86 8.37 61.58
N LEU A 798 30.54 8.36 61.70
CA LEU A 798 29.86 8.86 62.89
C LEU A 798 30.27 8.08 64.14
N SER A 799 30.34 6.75 64.06
CA SER A 799 30.76 5.89 65.17
C SER A 799 32.20 6.19 65.62
N GLU A 800 33.11 6.40 64.66
CA GLU A 800 34.48 6.84 64.92
C GLU A 800 34.53 8.19 65.65
N LEU A 801 33.73 9.17 65.21
CA LEU A 801 33.67 10.51 65.83
C LEU A 801 33.11 10.47 67.26
N GLN A 802 31.99 9.79 67.48
CA GLN A 802 31.39 9.66 68.81
C GLN A 802 32.35 8.95 69.78
N ALA A 803 33.05 7.92 69.31
CA ALA A 803 34.06 7.20 70.10
C ALA A 803 35.26 8.09 70.47
N MET A 804 35.73 8.92 69.54
CA MET A 804 36.91 9.80 69.71
C MET A 804 36.62 11.01 70.60
N PHE A 805 35.47 11.66 70.43
CA PHE A 805 35.16 12.92 71.11
C PHE A 805 34.28 12.74 72.35
N LYS A 806 33.73 11.54 72.58
CA LYS A 806 32.81 11.20 73.70
C LYS A 806 31.59 12.14 73.74
N ARG A 807 31.05 12.43 72.57
CA ARG A 807 29.91 13.32 72.36
C ARG A 807 28.99 12.69 71.33
N ASP A 808 27.68 12.85 71.55
CA ASP A 808 26.65 12.39 70.62
C ASP A 808 26.50 13.43 69.51
N PHE A 809 27.11 13.17 68.35
CA PHE A 809 26.91 13.96 67.13
C PHE A 809 25.79 13.38 66.28
N THR A 810 25.17 14.20 65.43
CA THR A 810 24.27 13.74 64.37
C THR A 810 25.00 13.62 63.03
N MET A 811 24.53 12.74 62.16
CA MET A 811 24.99 12.62 60.76
C MET A 811 23.78 12.71 59.83
N ALA A 812 23.81 13.69 58.94
CA ALA A 812 22.78 13.94 57.95
C ALA A 812 23.17 13.35 56.61
N ILE A 813 22.24 12.61 56.00
CA ILE A 813 22.47 11.79 54.82
C ILE A 813 21.36 12.06 53.81
N ASN A 814 21.74 12.53 52.63
CA ASN A 814 20.83 12.75 51.51
C ASN A 814 20.27 11.44 50.98
N LEU A 815 18.95 11.39 50.80
CA LEU A 815 18.24 10.22 50.29
C LEU A 815 17.44 10.58 49.03
N SER A 816 17.78 9.94 47.91
CA SER A 816 17.13 10.17 46.63
C SER A 816 15.67 9.67 46.63
N PRO A 817 14.74 10.35 45.92
CA PRO A 817 13.37 9.88 45.73
C PRO A 817 13.26 8.43 45.23
N LEU A 818 14.20 8.00 44.38
CA LEU A 818 14.18 6.66 43.80
C LEU A 818 14.53 5.56 44.81
N GLN A 819 15.25 5.88 45.89
CA GLN A 819 15.57 4.91 46.94
C GLN A 819 14.34 4.49 47.73
N PHE A 820 13.29 5.32 47.81
CA PHE A 820 12.02 4.94 48.43
C PHE A 820 11.25 3.86 47.65
N ARG A 821 11.61 3.59 46.40
CA ARG A 821 11.04 2.47 45.63
C ARG A 821 11.64 1.13 46.01
N ASP A 822 12.79 1.12 46.67
CA ASP A 822 13.40 -0.10 47.18
C ASP A 822 12.61 -0.61 48.39
N SER A 823 12.01 -1.79 48.25
CA SER A 823 11.26 -2.44 49.33
C SER A 823 12.12 -2.79 50.54
N GLU A 824 13.44 -2.86 50.38
CA GLU A 824 14.37 -3.19 51.46
C GLU A 824 14.96 -1.94 52.16
N LEU A 825 14.56 -0.72 51.74
CA LEU A 825 15.08 0.56 52.26
C LEU A 825 15.16 0.63 53.79
N VAL A 826 14.01 0.40 54.44
CA VAL A 826 13.91 0.50 55.90
C VAL A 826 14.79 -0.55 56.58
N GLU A 827 14.92 -1.73 55.98
CA GLU A 827 15.65 -2.84 56.57
C GLU A 827 17.17 -2.67 56.47
N TRP A 828 17.69 -2.17 55.35
CA TRP A 828 19.13 -1.90 55.25
C TRP A 828 19.53 -0.68 56.09
N ILE A 829 18.66 0.34 56.20
CA ILE A 829 18.88 1.46 57.14
C ILE A 829 18.95 0.95 58.58
N ARG A 830 17.96 0.14 59.00
CA ARG A 830 17.92 -0.49 60.31
C ARG A 830 19.18 -1.31 60.59
N THR A 831 19.58 -2.14 59.64
CA THR A 831 20.74 -3.03 59.75
C THR A 831 22.05 -2.25 59.87
N GLY A 832 22.23 -1.19 59.07
CA GLY A 832 23.43 -0.36 59.12
C GLY A 832 23.59 0.35 60.47
N ALA A 833 22.51 0.92 61.01
CA ALA A 833 22.51 1.59 62.31
C ALA A 833 22.88 0.61 63.44
N GLN A 834 22.27 -0.58 63.45
CA GLN A 834 22.54 -1.63 64.43
C GLN A 834 23.98 -2.16 64.33
N THR A 835 24.50 -2.34 63.11
CA THR A 835 25.86 -2.82 62.86
C THR A 835 26.91 -1.84 63.36
N CYS A 836 26.70 -0.54 63.11
CA CYS A 836 27.60 0.53 63.56
C CYS A 836 27.37 0.95 65.03
N LYS A 837 26.36 0.38 65.70
CA LYS A 837 25.92 0.69 67.07
C LYS A 837 25.60 2.17 67.29
N ILE A 838 24.98 2.78 66.29
CA ILE A 838 24.52 4.17 66.34
C ILE A 838 23.07 4.19 66.81
N ASP A 839 22.76 5.09 67.74
CA ASP A 839 21.38 5.37 68.15
C ASP A 839 20.65 6.08 67.00
N PHE A 840 19.43 5.63 66.66
CA PHE A 840 18.67 6.14 65.52
C PHE A 840 18.47 7.65 65.56
N LYS A 841 18.37 8.24 66.76
CA LYS A 841 18.23 9.71 66.95
C LYS A 841 19.43 10.51 66.42
N ASN A 842 20.59 9.85 66.24
CA ASN A 842 21.80 10.45 65.72
C ASN A 842 21.89 10.39 64.19
N ILE A 843 20.88 9.84 63.52
CA ILE A 843 20.80 9.73 62.07
C ILE A 843 19.72 10.68 61.58
N GLU A 844 20.11 11.61 60.71
CA GLU A 844 19.23 12.53 60.01
C GLU A 844 19.18 12.13 58.54
N LEU A 845 17.99 11.90 58.00
CA LEU A 845 17.78 11.61 56.58
C LEU A 845 17.21 12.86 55.92
N GLU A 846 17.93 13.38 54.93
CA GLU A 846 17.56 14.58 54.19
C GLU A 846 16.85 14.18 52.90
N ILE A 847 15.66 14.74 52.69
CA ILE A 847 14.85 14.50 51.50
C ILE A 847 14.45 15.83 50.88
N THR A 848 14.51 15.92 49.57
CA THR A 848 14.11 17.14 48.86
C THR A 848 12.59 17.25 48.77
N GLU A 849 12.07 18.48 48.61
CA GLU A 849 10.63 18.75 48.50
C GLU A 849 9.95 17.93 47.38
N GLY A 850 10.66 17.67 46.28
CA GLY A 850 10.18 16.91 45.13
C GLY A 850 9.73 15.48 45.45
N VAL A 851 10.30 14.85 46.50
CA VAL A 851 9.89 13.51 46.97
C VAL A 851 8.42 13.48 47.38
N LEU A 852 7.90 14.60 47.89
CA LEU A 852 6.57 14.69 48.52
C LEU A 852 5.44 15.01 47.53
N LEU A 853 5.78 15.50 46.34
CA LEU A 853 4.81 15.97 45.35
C LEU A 853 4.03 14.83 44.67
N ASN A 854 4.56 13.61 44.68
CA ASN A 854 3.98 12.49 43.92
C ASN A 854 3.05 11.57 44.75
N GLU A 855 2.75 11.93 46.02
CA GLU A 855 1.75 11.29 46.91
C GLU A 855 1.71 9.75 46.91
N TYR A 856 2.87 9.07 46.81
CA TYR A 856 2.88 7.61 46.84
C TYR A 856 2.74 7.05 48.26
N ASP A 857 1.79 6.12 48.46
CA ASP A 857 1.53 5.47 49.76
C ASP A 857 2.76 4.75 50.35
N TYR A 858 3.66 4.26 49.49
CA TYR A 858 4.89 3.59 49.94
C TYR A 858 5.91 4.55 50.58
N VAL A 859 6.01 5.80 50.10
CA VAL A 859 6.91 6.82 50.69
C VAL A 859 6.43 7.18 52.09
N VAL A 860 5.11 7.36 52.27
CA VAL A 860 4.51 7.69 53.56
C VAL A 860 4.71 6.55 54.57
N THR A 861 4.55 5.31 54.11
CA THR A 861 4.75 4.13 54.93
C THR A 861 6.22 4.04 55.38
N ALA A 862 7.17 4.18 54.45
CA ALA A 862 8.59 4.17 54.76
C ALA A 862 8.99 5.30 55.72
N LEU A 863 8.53 6.55 55.49
CA LEU A 863 8.83 7.68 56.37
C LEU A 863 8.28 7.48 57.80
N ASN A 864 7.07 6.94 57.93
CA ASN A 864 6.50 6.63 59.25
C ASN A 864 7.27 5.50 59.94
N GLU A 865 7.69 4.47 59.21
CA GLU A 865 8.51 3.38 59.76
C GLU A 865 9.89 3.87 60.20
N LEU A 866 10.55 4.70 59.39
CA LEU A 866 11.84 5.33 59.72
C LEU A 866 11.72 6.25 60.94
N THR A 867 10.66 7.04 61.02
CA THR A 867 10.38 7.89 62.19
C THR A 867 10.09 7.03 63.43
N ALA A 868 9.35 5.92 63.29
CA ALA A 868 9.07 5.00 64.40
C ALA A 868 10.32 4.28 64.93
N LEU A 869 11.36 4.13 64.10
CA LEU A 869 12.69 3.68 64.53
C LEU A 869 13.43 4.74 65.34
N GLY A 870 13.02 6.02 65.25
CA GLY A 870 13.62 7.14 65.94
C GLY A 870 14.59 7.96 65.09
N LEU A 871 14.62 7.78 63.76
CA LEU A 871 15.41 8.62 62.87
C LEU A 871 14.79 10.01 62.74
N LYS A 872 15.65 11.02 62.57
CA LYS A 872 15.21 12.38 62.24
C LYS A 872 15.05 12.50 60.73
N ILE A 873 13.92 13.03 60.27
CA ILE A 873 13.69 13.32 58.86
C ILE A 873 13.77 14.83 58.65
N SER A 874 14.65 15.27 57.76
CA SER A 874 14.82 16.67 57.40
C SER A 874 14.29 16.92 55.99
N LEU A 875 13.58 18.03 55.82
CA LEU A 875 13.21 18.53 54.50
C LEU A 875 14.32 19.44 53.97
N ASP A 876 14.83 19.13 52.78
CA ASP A 876 15.93 19.84 52.11
C ASP A 876 15.44 20.75 50.97
N ASP A 877 16.24 21.76 50.62
CA ASP A 877 15.99 22.80 49.60
C ASP A 877 14.63 23.53 49.75
N PHE A 878 14.19 23.82 50.98
CA PHE A 878 12.88 24.44 51.21
C PHE A 878 12.83 25.89 50.69
N GLY A 879 11.84 26.18 49.85
CA GLY A 879 11.54 27.52 49.31
C GLY A 879 11.83 27.72 47.83
N THR A 880 12.54 26.80 47.18
CA THR A 880 12.87 26.87 45.74
C THR A 880 11.76 26.32 44.83
N GLY A 881 10.69 25.73 45.40
CA GLY A 881 9.60 25.04 44.70
C GLY A 881 8.17 25.42 45.15
N TYR A 882 7.17 24.58 44.80
CA TYR A 882 5.76 24.79 45.16
C TYR A 882 5.45 24.26 46.57
N SER A 883 5.96 24.94 47.60
CA SER A 883 5.81 24.49 48.98
C SER A 883 4.34 24.57 49.44
N SER A 884 3.64 23.43 49.47
CA SER A 884 2.31 23.35 50.08
C SER A 884 2.43 23.09 51.57
N MET A 885 2.05 24.07 52.39
CA MET A 885 1.85 23.98 53.84
C MET A 885 1.12 22.70 54.31
N SER A 886 0.32 22.08 53.43
CA SER A 886 -0.34 20.80 53.72
C SER A 886 0.63 19.64 53.96
N TYR A 887 1.80 19.62 53.32
CA TYR A 887 2.77 18.53 53.42
C TYR A 887 3.59 18.60 54.71
N LEU A 888 4.04 19.80 55.09
CA LEU A 888 4.73 20.04 56.36
C LEU A 888 3.90 19.58 57.57
N ARG A 889 2.57 19.65 57.49
CA ARG A 889 1.67 19.15 58.54
C ARG A 889 1.39 17.65 58.45
N LYS A 890 1.50 17.06 57.26
CA LYS A 890 1.09 15.66 56.99
C LYS A 890 2.20 14.66 57.32
N TYR A 891 3.45 15.07 57.19
CA TYR A 891 4.62 14.20 57.36
C TYR A 891 5.40 14.52 58.62
N PRO A 892 6.04 13.53 59.26
CA PRO A 892 6.74 13.71 60.53
C PRO A 892 8.15 14.30 60.33
N PHE A 893 8.24 15.50 59.77
CA PHE A 893 9.51 16.22 59.67
C PHE A 893 10.00 16.67 61.05
N GLY A 894 11.27 16.45 61.34
CA GLY A 894 11.95 16.95 62.52
C GLY A 894 12.77 18.21 62.28
N SER A 895 13.16 18.46 61.02
CA SER A 895 13.95 19.63 60.61
C SER A 895 13.58 20.11 59.21
N LEU A 896 13.88 21.38 58.96
CA LEU A 896 13.71 22.06 57.68
C LEU A 896 14.99 22.82 57.36
N LYS A 897 15.56 22.60 56.16
CA LYS A 897 16.75 23.29 55.66
C LYS A 897 16.35 24.40 54.69
N ILE A 898 16.86 25.62 54.92
CA ILE A 898 16.65 26.79 54.06
C ILE A 898 17.76 26.81 53.02
N ASP A 899 17.37 26.85 51.74
CA ASP A 899 18.30 26.84 50.61
C ASP A 899 19.27 28.04 50.63
N GLN A 900 20.51 27.77 50.21
CA GLN A 900 21.60 28.76 50.13
C GLN A 900 21.26 30.00 49.29
N GLU A 901 20.38 29.90 48.29
CA GLU A 901 20.01 31.02 47.42
C GLU A 901 19.39 32.16 48.21
N PHE A 902 18.50 31.86 49.16
CA PHE A 902 17.88 32.86 50.05
C PHE A 902 18.87 33.39 51.10
N ILE A 903 19.79 32.56 51.56
CA ILE A 903 20.79 32.94 52.56
C ILE A 903 21.87 33.85 51.95
N ARG A 904 22.24 33.63 50.69
CA ARG A 904 23.27 34.42 49.99
C ARG A 904 22.90 35.89 49.95
N ASP A 905 21.66 36.20 49.58
CA ASP A 905 21.24 37.56 49.22
C ASP A 905 20.50 38.29 50.38
N MET A 906 20.23 37.62 51.52
CA MET A 906 19.48 38.18 52.68
C MET A 906 20.07 39.42 53.36
N THR A 907 21.36 39.71 53.16
CA THR A 907 22.03 40.89 53.75
C THR A 907 21.72 42.16 52.96
N GLU A 908 21.42 42.04 51.68
CA GLU A 908 21.16 43.18 50.78
C GLU A 908 19.68 43.27 50.37
N ASP A 909 19.02 42.12 50.19
CA ASP A 909 17.61 42.05 49.80
C ASP A 909 16.68 41.90 51.03
N ASN A 910 15.69 42.79 51.12
CA ASN A 910 14.70 42.75 52.20
C ASN A 910 13.65 41.66 52.01
N ASP A 911 13.38 41.24 50.76
CA ASP A 911 12.39 40.21 50.46
C ASP A 911 12.95 38.83 50.84
N ASP A 912 14.20 38.51 50.47
CA ASP A 912 14.87 37.27 50.89
C ASP A 912 15.04 37.21 52.42
N ARG A 913 15.39 38.33 53.06
CA ARG A 913 15.42 38.42 54.52
C ARG A 913 14.08 38.12 55.17
N THR A 914 12.99 38.62 54.57
CA THR A 914 11.64 38.41 55.07
C THR A 914 11.22 36.95 54.87
N LEU A 915 11.59 36.33 53.75
CA LEU A 915 11.35 34.92 53.47
C LEU A 915 12.07 34.03 54.47
N VAL A 916 13.38 34.21 54.66
CA VAL A 916 14.18 33.46 55.66
C VAL A 916 13.54 33.56 57.03
N LYS A 917 13.18 34.78 57.48
CA LYS A 917 12.53 34.97 58.78
C LYS A 917 11.17 34.26 58.87
N THR A 918 10.35 34.36 57.85
CA THR A 918 9.01 33.76 57.83
C THR A 918 9.09 32.23 57.83
N THR A 919 10.06 31.67 57.13
CA THR A 919 10.34 30.23 57.12
C THR A 919 10.77 29.74 58.50
N ILE A 920 11.64 30.48 59.18
CA ILE A 920 12.05 30.16 60.55
C ILE A 920 10.83 30.14 61.48
N ASP A 921 10.06 31.24 61.48
CA ASP A 921 8.89 31.39 62.36
C ASP A 921 7.85 30.27 62.07
N LEU A 922 7.66 29.88 60.80
CA LEU A 922 6.75 28.79 60.40
C LEU A 922 7.21 27.42 60.91
N ALA A 923 8.49 27.09 60.72
CA ALA A 923 9.02 25.80 61.11
C ALA A 923 8.90 25.58 62.63
N HIS A 924 9.18 26.62 63.41
CA HIS A 924 9.03 26.58 64.87
C HIS A 924 7.57 26.40 65.32
N GLU A 925 6.61 27.06 64.67
CA GLU A 925 5.18 26.88 64.95
C GLU A 925 4.70 25.44 64.67
N LEU A 926 5.39 24.73 63.77
CA LEU A 926 5.15 23.32 63.47
C LEU A 926 6.00 22.36 64.32
N GLY A 927 6.86 22.89 65.21
CA GLY A 927 7.73 22.11 66.08
C GLY A 927 8.95 21.49 65.39
N MET A 928 9.38 22.04 64.25
CA MET A 928 10.57 21.61 63.52
C MET A 928 11.77 22.51 63.83
N GLU A 929 12.97 21.94 63.79
CA GLU A 929 14.23 22.70 63.84
C GLU A 929 14.60 23.27 62.46
N VAL A 930 15.31 24.39 62.42
CA VAL A 930 15.70 25.07 61.18
C VAL A 930 17.20 25.06 60.99
N VAL A 931 17.63 24.63 59.80
CA VAL A 931 19.03 24.69 59.36
C VAL A 931 19.13 25.70 58.23
N ALA A 932 19.99 26.70 58.35
CA ALA A 932 20.30 27.62 57.24
C ALA A 932 21.58 27.19 56.53
N GLU A 933 21.50 26.98 55.21
CA GLU A 933 22.61 26.53 54.39
C GLU A 933 23.31 27.66 53.64
N GLY A 934 24.54 27.41 53.17
CA GLY A 934 25.27 28.39 52.38
C GLY A 934 25.66 29.66 53.15
N VAL A 935 25.82 29.58 54.47
CA VAL A 935 26.31 30.71 55.26
C VAL A 935 27.79 30.95 54.95
N GLU A 936 28.10 32.06 54.29
CA GLU A 936 29.46 32.42 53.87
C GLU A 936 30.01 33.64 54.62
N LEU A 937 29.15 34.47 55.22
CA LEU A 937 29.51 35.74 55.87
C LEU A 937 29.10 35.79 57.35
N GLU A 938 29.92 36.40 58.21
CA GLU A 938 29.61 36.59 59.64
C GLU A 938 28.32 37.39 59.85
N GLU A 939 28.03 38.33 58.95
CA GLU A 939 26.80 39.14 58.98
C GLU A 939 25.55 38.27 58.81
N GLN A 940 25.57 37.30 57.88
CA GLN A 940 24.48 36.34 57.68
C GLN A 940 24.25 35.52 58.96
N SER A 941 25.32 34.99 59.57
CA SER A 941 25.25 34.23 60.82
C SER A 941 24.64 35.06 61.96
N THR A 942 25.05 36.32 62.09
CA THR A 942 24.52 37.24 63.12
C THR A 942 23.03 37.53 62.91
N MET A 943 22.61 37.74 61.67
CA MET A 943 21.20 37.96 61.33
C MET A 943 20.36 36.71 61.62
N LEU A 944 20.83 35.52 61.23
CA LEU A 944 20.16 34.24 61.48
C LEU A 944 20.01 33.97 62.99
N ALA A 945 21.05 34.28 63.79
CA ALA A 945 20.97 34.18 65.25
C ALA A 945 19.92 35.14 65.84
N ALA A 946 19.83 36.37 65.33
CA ALA A 946 18.82 37.33 65.75
C ALA A 946 17.39 36.89 65.36
N MET A 947 17.26 36.16 64.27
CA MET A 947 15.99 35.53 63.82
C MET A 947 15.67 34.24 64.58
N ARG A 948 16.56 33.77 65.47
CA ARG A 948 16.44 32.53 66.25
C ARG A 948 16.53 31.26 65.40
N CYS A 949 17.23 31.28 64.26
CA CYS A 949 17.56 30.04 63.54
C CYS A 949 18.31 29.07 64.45
N ASP A 950 18.04 27.76 64.36
CA ASP A 950 18.59 26.77 65.31
C ASP A 950 20.01 26.33 64.94
N THR A 951 20.25 26.06 63.65
CA THR A 951 21.51 25.53 63.15
C THR A 951 21.93 26.24 61.85
N VAL A 952 23.24 26.35 61.63
CA VAL A 952 23.84 26.89 60.41
C VAL A 952 24.87 25.96 59.81
N GLN A 953 24.98 26.01 58.49
CA GLN A 953 25.97 25.28 57.70
C GLN A 953 26.43 26.15 56.54
N GLY A 954 27.73 26.16 56.25
CA GLY A 954 28.26 26.93 55.13
C GLY A 954 29.77 27.17 55.18
N TYR A 955 30.28 27.82 54.13
CA TYR A 955 31.72 28.00 53.93
C TYR A 955 32.37 28.98 54.90
N LEU A 956 31.58 29.77 55.64
CA LEU A 956 32.10 30.58 56.75
C LEU A 956 32.83 29.72 57.78
N PHE A 957 32.30 28.53 58.07
CA PHE A 957 32.82 27.64 59.10
C PHE A 957 33.76 26.59 58.50
N SER A 958 33.27 25.82 57.53
CA SER A 958 34.08 24.86 56.81
C SER A 958 33.43 24.50 55.48
N ARG A 959 34.26 24.33 54.47
CA ARG A 959 33.87 23.62 53.24
C ARG A 959 33.68 22.12 53.57
N PRO A 960 32.97 21.37 52.72
CA PRO A 960 33.00 19.91 52.77
C PRO A 960 34.44 19.43 52.66
N VAL A 961 34.89 18.61 53.62
CA VAL A 961 36.27 18.13 53.70
C VAL A 961 36.34 16.62 53.88
N PRO A 962 37.44 15.96 53.48
CA PRO A 962 37.67 14.56 53.81
C PRO A 962 37.69 14.33 55.32
N PHE A 963 37.39 13.11 55.75
CA PHE A 963 37.26 12.73 57.16
C PHE A 963 38.47 13.14 58.03
N ASP A 964 39.70 12.94 57.54
CA ASP A 964 40.91 13.28 58.30
C ASP A 964 41.03 14.79 58.58
N GLN A 965 40.60 15.62 57.64
CA GLN A 965 40.59 17.08 57.79
C GLN A 965 39.47 17.52 58.73
N LEU A 966 38.31 16.86 58.70
CA LEU A 966 37.23 17.09 59.66
C LEU A 966 37.70 16.81 61.10
N VAL A 967 38.40 15.69 61.32
CA VAL A 967 38.94 15.33 62.64
C VAL A 967 39.95 16.38 63.13
N ALA A 968 40.76 16.95 62.24
CA ALA A 968 41.67 18.04 62.58
C ALA A 968 40.90 19.31 62.99
N TYR A 969 39.91 19.71 62.20
CA TYR A 969 39.03 20.85 62.49
C TYR A 969 38.35 20.75 63.87
N LEU A 970 37.82 19.57 64.21
CA LEU A 970 37.18 19.30 65.51
C LEU A 970 38.16 19.37 66.69
N LYS A 971 39.43 19.00 66.50
CA LYS A 971 40.45 19.09 67.57
C LYS A 971 40.82 20.54 67.89
N GLU A 972 40.85 21.41 66.89
CA GLU A 972 41.16 22.83 67.06
C GLU A 972 40.02 23.60 67.75
N HIS A 973 38.76 23.24 67.47
CA HIS A 973 37.58 23.87 68.05
C HIS A 973 37.25 23.40 69.48
N LYS A 974 37.90 22.32 69.97
CA LYS A 974 37.72 21.80 71.34
C LYS A 974 38.30 22.71 72.43
N THR A 975 39.09 23.73 72.07
CA THR A 975 39.84 24.57 73.02
C THR A 975 39.06 25.75 73.60
N LEU A 976 37.77 25.91 73.27
CA LEU A 976 36.94 27.08 73.66
C LEU A 976 35.72 26.78 74.55
N GLY A 977 35.53 25.53 75.00
CA GLY A 977 34.41 25.13 75.85
C GLY A 977 34.83 24.23 77.03
N SER A 978 35.53 24.80 78.00
CA SER A 978 35.60 24.24 79.36
C SER A 978 35.41 25.36 80.38
N ASP A 979 34.17 25.51 80.85
CA ASP A 979 33.80 25.81 82.23
C ASP A 979 32.31 25.51 82.46
#